data_AF-A0A7W0WUJ7-F1
#
_entry.id   AF-A0A7W0WUJ7-F1
#
_cell.length_a   1.000
_cell.length_b   1.000
_cell.length_c   1.000
_cell.angle_alpha   90.00
_cell.angle_beta   90.00
_cell.angle_gamma   90.00
#
_symmetry.space_group_name_H-M   'P 1'
#
loop_
_entity.id
_entity.type
_entity.pdbx_description
1 polymer ?
#
loop_
_entity_poly.entity_id
_entity_poly.type
_entity_poly.pdbx_seq_one_letter_code
_entity_poly.pdbx_strand_id
1 'polypeptide(L)'
;KSSAYRIGALEDAIGGPHAIGTIGDFMLENDQVRFVIADTGVNTNDPSKTTYGRVNTTFGGTLVDADIRRPGGGGGRGNDQLAELLPGFLFTVINPTKVEIRNDGSDGKAAEVVVTGTGGDLLQMVYLLNVGLLNPANLELTAVYRLHPGAKYLEIETTVKNKSAGAHPFPFLQPSQLDDLLGQNIPGVANLQLSVPMGMLPLFGGEQGLFTPGPAGFNVQYAIEDAYKTVRGFPGFPGMVADFIATKGDGVSYGLAVPSSPMNYANKYKDRYPGQDITPYSILVPFTYAGVAGAYMYDPPSQLNAGAEFSYISYFFVGDGDVASVSDAIYAQRGAEVGTFGGRVLDEFSQAPVAKASVMILDGQGRPVNQAETDGGGAFQVNLAPGDYSFTVIADDRLPTPRTSFKVTAGKKITPKNGLVLAPSPATIAVIVRDEKGRNAPAKVQLITNFSEADKGKDPRSFLYSLALGEHHRPTAFDGGTRYIENAWWTKDGRLEARVRPGTYDLVVSRGPEYELTTKRIELKAGAFVAEQLVLERAYETDGWVAGDYHLHARPSTDSGVPIIDRVVSCAAEGLEVAVATDHNYITDYAPAIAASGLDPWLLGIPGMELTTFEMGHFNGFPLKIDPGSTRGGEFVWANQIPQKLFDQLRALATDREKSIVQVNHPRQQVLGYWAQFFIDETTALPYAPSGILGLFAPYGDEFKASNYSVDFDAVELLTGHRLEDIHSYRAPNPLPPDPCGPMPCNPPVMPGEIVRDTTGRAKFPGTVETWMAMLDKGHRATGMGVSDTHGLLGEEPGYARTLVFVGKGKDTPGGFTRDDVITGIREHRAITT
;
A
#
# COMPACT_ATOMS: atom_id res chain seq x y z
N LYS A 1 -26.90 20.09 8.28
CA LYS A 1 -27.16 19.33 9.53
C LYS A 1 -26.29 18.09 9.47
N SER A 2 -25.68 17.69 10.58
CA SER A 2 -25.00 16.39 10.72
C SER A 2 -25.95 15.35 11.31
N SER A 3 -25.75 14.07 11.01
CA SER A 3 -26.50 12.95 11.57
C SER A 3 -25.63 11.73 11.82
N ALA A 4 -25.97 10.97 12.86
CA ALA A 4 -25.44 9.62 13.09
C ALA A 4 -26.57 8.60 13.23
N TYR A 5 -26.40 7.43 12.62
CA TYR A 5 -27.35 6.33 12.74
C TYR A 5 -26.65 4.98 12.47
N ARG A 6 -27.26 3.88 12.92
CA ARG A 6 -26.79 2.53 12.62
C ARG A 6 -27.31 2.10 11.25
N ILE A 7 -26.43 1.58 10.40
CA ILE A 7 -26.77 1.15 9.03
C ILE A 7 -27.77 0.00 9.10
N GLY A 8 -28.96 0.20 8.52
CA GLY A 8 -30.06 -0.76 8.53
C GLY A 8 -30.09 -1.64 7.27
N ALA A 9 -29.61 -1.12 6.15
CA ALA A 9 -29.49 -1.82 4.88
C ALA A 9 -28.15 -1.48 4.21
N LEU A 10 -27.61 -2.41 3.41
CA LEU A 10 -26.33 -2.21 2.71
C LEU A 10 -26.38 -1.01 1.74
N GLU A 11 -27.57 -0.71 1.21
CA GLU A 11 -27.83 0.45 0.37
C GLU A 11 -27.73 1.81 1.12
N ASP A 12 -27.69 1.80 2.46
CA ASP A 12 -27.40 3.00 3.23
C ASP A 12 -25.89 3.23 3.41
N ALA A 13 -25.04 2.22 3.17
CA ALA A 13 -23.59 2.32 3.28
C ALA A 13 -22.98 3.18 2.16
N ILE A 14 -21.67 3.38 2.23
CA ILE A 14 -20.89 4.04 1.17
C ILE A 14 -20.44 2.95 0.20
N GLY A 15 -20.47 3.23 -1.11
CA GLY A 15 -19.89 2.35 -2.12
C GLY A 15 -18.53 2.87 -2.57
N GLY A 16 -17.73 2.02 -3.21
CA GLY A 16 -16.42 2.41 -3.71
C GLY A 16 -15.53 1.19 -3.90
N PRO A 17 -14.32 1.38 -4.48
CA PRO A 17 -13.34 0.30 -4.59
C PRO A 17 -12.97 -0.39 -3.28
N HIS A 18 -12.87 0.36 -2.17
CA HIS A 18 -12.45 -0.16 -0.85
C HIS A 18 -13.57 -0.20 0.20
N ALA A 19 -14.81 0.07 -0.22
CA ALA A 19 -15.93 0.15 0.71
C ALA A 19 -16.21 -1.21 1.36
N ILE A 20 -16.14 -1.25 2.69
CA ILE A 20 -16.37 -2.45 3.50
C ILE A 20 -17.44 -2.24 4.59
N GLY A 21 -18.00 -1.04 4.71
CA GLY A 21 -19.12 -0.75 5.59
C GLY A 21 -20.32 -1.66 5.32
N THR A 22 -20.96 -2.14 6.39
CA THR A 22 -22.06 -3.10 6.28
C THR A 22 -23.17 -2.84 7.29
N ILE A 23 -24.23 -3.65 7.22
CA ILE A 23 -25.37 -3.59 8.13
C ILE A 23 -24.88 -3.75 9.57
N GLY A 24 -25.24 -2.78 10.41
CA GLY A 24 -24.86 -2.74 11.81
C GLY A 24 -23.67 -1.84 12.14
N ASP A 25 -22.90 -1.40 11.15
CA ASP A 25 -21.91 -0.34 11.32
C ASP A 25 -22.61 1.04 11.52
N PHE A 26 -21.84 2.07 11.83
CA PHE A 26 -22.34 3.39 12.21
C PHE A 26 -22.02 4.43 11.14
N MET A 27 -23.06 5.05 10.57
CA MET A 27 -22.93 6.16 9.63
C MET A 27 -22.80 7.49 10.38
N LEU A 28 -21.89 8.35 9.94
CA LEU A 28 -21.83 9.77 10.24
C LEU A 28 -21.88 10.55 8.92
N GLU A 29 -22.88 11.40 8.74
CA GLU A 29 -22.99 12.20 7.51
C GLU A 29 -23.47 13.63 7.75
N ASN A 30 -23.10 14.55 6.86
CA ASN A 30 -23.64 15.90 6.79
C ASN A 30 -23.90 16.29 5.34
N ASP A 31 -24.03 17.58 5.03
CA ASP A 31 -24.27 18.05 3.66
C ASP A 31 -23.05 17.96 2.72
N GLN A 32 -21.85 17.71 3.26
CA GLN A 32 -20.58 17.70 2.54
C GLN A 32 -19.95 16.30 2.43
N VAL A 33 -20.02 15.46 3.47
CA VAL A 33 -19.25 14.22 3.61
C VAL A 33 -20.04 13.12 4.32
N ARG A 34 -19.60 11.87 4.14
CA ARG A 34 -20.14 10.64 4.75
C ARG A 34 -18.97 9.78 5.26
N PHE A 35 -19.16 9.13 6.41
CA PHE A 35 -18.18 8.26 7.06
C PHE A 35 -18.85 7.03 7.65
N VAL A 36 -18.18 5.88 7.62
CA VAL A 36 -18.62 4.65 8.29
C VAL A 36 -17.62 4.24 9.37
N ILE A 37 -18.10 4.13 10.61
CA ILE A 37 -17.33 3.56 11.73
C ILE A 37 -17.80 2.11 11.91
N ALA A 38 -16.85 1.17 11.84
CA ALA A 38 -17.16 -0.24 12.03
C ALA A 38 -17.69 -0.51 13.46
N ASP A 39 -18.68 -1.41 13.59
CA ASP A 39 -19.07 -1.94 14.90
C ASP A 39 -17.91 -2.73 15.53
N THR A 40 -18.05 -3.17 16.78
CA THR A 40 -17.01 -3.91 17.53
C THR A 40 -16.46 -5.14 16.81
N GLY A 41 -17.24 -5.70 15.87
CA GLY A 41 -17.01 -7.00 15.28
C GLY A 41 -17.35 -8.16 16.24
N VAL A 42 -17.77 -7.89 17.48
CA VAL A 42 -18.06 -8.91 18.50
C VAL A 42 -19.55 -9.12 18.64
N ASN A 43 -20.00 -10.37 18.54
CA ASN A 43 -21.38 -10.72 18.88
C ASN A 43 -21.43 -11.30 20.29
N THR A 44 -21.90 -10.48 21.24
CA THR A 44 -21.95 -10.86 22.67
C THR A 44 -22.95 -11.96 22.99
N ASN A 45 -23.96 -12.17 22.14
CA ASN A 45 -24.97 -13.22 22.31
C ASN A 45 -24.56 -14.55 21.67
N ASP A 46 -23.65 -14.50 20.70
CA ASP A 46 -23.14 -15.66 19.97
C ASP A 46 -21.69 -15.41 19.56
N PRO A 47 -20.71 -15.72 20.42
CA PRO A 47 -19.29 -15.49 20.13
C PRO A 47 -18.80 -16.16 18.85
N SER A 48 -19.49 -17.19 18.35
CA SER A 48 -19.17 -17.84 17.07
C SER A 48 -19.44 -16.96 15.84
N LYS A 49 -20.21 -15.88 16.03
CA LYS A 49 -20.49 -14.83 15.04
C LYS A 49 -19.63 -13.58 15.21
N THR A 50 -18.57 -13.66 16.01
CA THR A 50 -17.54 -12.62 16.04
C THR A 50 -16.85 -12.56 14.68
N THR A 51 -16.47 -11.36 14.25
CA THR A 51 -15.98 -11.04 12.91
C THR A 51 -14.66 -10.27 12.99
N TYR A 52 -13.79 -10.59 13.96
CA TYR A 52 -12.44 -10.04 13.97
C TYR A 52 -11.72 -10.37 12.65
N GLY A 53 -11.04 -9.38 12.08
CA GLY A 53 -10.51 -9.46 10.72
C GLY A 53 -11.52 -9.15 9.60
N ARG A 54 -12.73 -8.68 9.94
CA ARG A 54 -13.70 -8.19 8.95
C ARG A 54 -13.27 -6.87 8.31
N VAL A 55 -12.56 -6.03 9.05
CA VAL A 55 -11.91 -4.85 8.48
C VAL A 55 -10.58 -5.25 7.83
N ASN A 56 -9.80 -4.28 7.35
CA ASN A 56 -8.50 -4.58 6.73
C ASN A 56 -7.45 -4.96 7.78
N THR A 57 -7.70 -4.57 9.03
CA THR A 57 -6.96 -5.00 10.22
C THR A 57 -7.80 -5.93 11.13
N THR A 58 -7.42 -6.04 12.41
CA THR A 58 -8.00 -7.01 13.35
C THR A 58 -9.31 -6.54 14.00
N PHE A 59 -9.39 -5.28 14.41
CA PHE A 59 -10.41 -4.78 15.35
C PHE A 59 -11.36 -3.78 14.68
N GLY A 60 -12.64 -3.82 15.03
CA GLY A 60 -13.60 -2.79 14.59
C GLY A 60 -13.45 -1.46 15.34
N GLY A 61 -14.48 -0.61 15.30
CA GLY A 61 -14.42 0.73 15.91
C GLY A 61 -13.50 1.72 15.17
N THR A 62 -13.00 1.33 14.01
CA THR A 62 -12.17 2.13 13.11
C THR A 62 -13.03 2.80 12.04
N LEU A 63 -12.51 3.86 11.44
CA LEU A 63 -13.13 4.48 10.26
C LEU A 63 -12.78 3.63 9.05
N VAL A 64 -13.78 3.04 8.40
CA VAL A 64 -13.56 2.08 7.32
C VAL A 64 -13.92 2.62 5.95
N ASP A 65 -14.93 3.50 5.85
CA ASP A 65 -15.30 4.13 4.59
C ASP A 65 -15.41 5.65 4.76
N ALA A 66 -14.94 6.42 3.77
CA ALA A 66 -15.08 7.87 3.72
C ALA A 66 -15.24 8.40 2.29
N ASP A 67 -16.28 9.21 2.06
CA ASP A 67 -16.49 9.85 0.76
C ASP A 67 -17.13 11.24 0.93
N ILE A 68 -17.00 12.05 -0.11
CA ILE A 68 -17.83 13.26 -0.26
C ILE A 68 -19.29 12.86 -0.42
N ARG A 69 -20.21 13.74 -0.02
CA ARG A 69 -21.64 13.52 -0.24
C ARG A 69 -21.98 13.78 -1.70
N ARG A 70 -21.96 12.71 -2.50
CA ARG A 70 -22.22 12.77 -3.95
C ARG A 70 -23.70 13.08 -4.25
N PRO A 71 -23.99 13.87 -5.30
CA PRO A 71 -25.35 14.02 -5.80
C PRO A 71 -25.95 12.65 -6.18
N GLY A 72 -27.07 12.27 -5.56
CA GLY A 72 -27.69 10.95 -5.76
C GLY A 72 -26.97 9.79 -5.07
N GLY A 73 -26.01 10.06 -4.19
CA GLY A 73 -25.21 9.08 -3.42
C GLY A 73 -25.96 8.36 -2.29
N GLY A 74 -27.28 8.15 -2.43
CA GLY A 74 -28.01 7.17 -1.64
C GLY A 74 -28.12 5.86 -2.42
N GLY A 75 -28.21 4.72 -1.73
CA GLY A 75 -28.39 3.41 -2.37
C GLY A 75 -27.09 2.62 -2.62
N GLY A 76 -26.10 2.71 -1.72
CA GLY A 76 -24.83 1.96 -1.81
C GLY A 76 -23.89 2.48 -2.90
N ARG A 77 -24.09 3.72 -3.34
CA ARG A 77 -23.27 4.39 -4.37
C ARG A 77 -22.32 5.37 -3.71
N GLY A 78 -21.06 5.32 -4.10
CA GLY A 78 -20.01 6.23 -3.65
C GLY A 78 -18.76 6.00 -4.48
N ASN A 79 -17.64 6.53 -4.01
CA ASN A 79 -16.30 6.31 -4.54
C ASN A 79 -15.31 6.27 -3.38
N ASP A 80 -15.67 5.58 -2.31
CA ASP A 80 -14.77 5.36 -1.18
C ASP A 80 -13.53 4.58 -1.63
N GLN A 81 -12.37 5.21 -1.40
CA GLN A 81 -11.06 4.65 -1.68
C GLN A 81 -10.24 4.52 -0.39
N LEU A 82 -10.81 4.84 0.78
CA LEU A 82 -10.15 4.65 2.06
C LEU A 82 -10.18 3.15 2.39
N ALA A 83 -9.04 2.58 2.78
CA ALA A 83 -9.03 1.21 3.26
C ALA A 83 -9.40 1.16 4.76
N GLU A 84 -8.70 1.93 5.61
CA GLU A 84 -8.99 2.00 7.04
C GLU A 84 -8.25 3.17 7.70
N LEU A 85 -8.81 3.78 8.74
CA LEU A 85 -8.08 4.68 9.65
C LEU A 85 -8.22 4.17 11.08
N LEU A 86 -7.07 3.87 11.69
CA LEU A 86 -6.99 3.35 13.04
C LEU A 86 -6.47 4.41 14.02
N PRO A 87 -7.28 4.88 14.99
CA PRO A 87 -6.77 5.56 16.17
C PRO A 87 -5.90 4.59 16.98
N GLY A 88 -4.62 4.92 17.13
CA GLY A 88 -3.64 4.00 17.71
C GLY A 88 -2.34 4.69 18.09
N PHE A 89 -1.61 4.10 19.02
CA PHE A 89 -0.39 4.68 19.55
C PHE A 89 0.69 3.60 19.69
N LEU A 90 1.91 3.95 19.29
CA LEU A 90 2.95 2.99 18.95
C LEU A 90 2.46 1.96 17.91
N PHE A 91 2.14 0.72 18.32
CA PHE A 91 1.51 -0.35 17.53
C PHE A 91 0.28 -0.97 18.23
N THR A 92 -0.25 -0.27 19.23
CA THR A 92 -1.49 -0.63 19.92
C THR A 92 -2.64 0.17 19.31
N VAL A 93 -3.75 -0.50 19.05
CA VAL A 93 -5.00 0.11 18.59
C VAL A 93 -6.13 -0.17 19.60
N ILE A 94 -7.27 0.49 19.45
CA ILE A 94 -8.41 0.23 20.33
C ILE A 94 -9.02 -1.13 19.95
N ASN A 95 -9.04 -2.08 20.88
CA ASN A 95 -9.88 -3.26 20.81
C ASN A 95 -11.26 -2.88 21.41
N PRO A 96 -12.28 -2.62 20.57
CA PRO A 96 -13.52 -2.00 21.02
C PRO A 96 -14.39 -3.00 21.80
N THR A 97 -14.80 -2.62 23.00
CA THR A 97 -15.83 -3.35 23.75
C THR A 97 -17.21 -2.77 23.54
N LYS A 98 -17.29 -1.52 23.06
CA LYS A 98 -18.53 -0.80 22.81
C LYS A 98 -18.36 0.24 21.71
N VAL A 99 -19.33 0.30 20.80
CA VAL A 99 -19.53 1.41 19.87
C VAL A 99 -20.96 1.93 20.04
N GLU A 100 -21.14 3.24 20.22
CA GLU A 100 -22.46 3.82 20.43
C GLU A 100 -22.59 5.25 19.86
N ILE A 101 -23.82 5.63 19.53
CA ILE A 101 -24.14 7.01 19.15
C ILE A 101 -24.37 7.80 20.44
N ARG A 102 -23.51 8.78 20.72
CA ARG A 102 -23.70 9.70 21.86
C ARG A 102 -24.62 10.86 21.50
N ASN A 103 -24.51 11.37 20.27
CA ASN A 103 -25.41 12.37 19.73
C ASN A 103 -25.74 12.03 18.28
N ASP A 104 -27.02 11.92 17.94
CA ASP A 104 -27.47 11.64 16.57
C ASP A 104 -27.51 12.91 15.69
N GLY A 105 -27.22 14.09 16.27
CA GLY A 105 -27.26 15.38 15.59
C GLY A 105 -28.68 15.92 15.37
N SER A 106 -29.71 15.26 15.89
CA SER A 106 -31.11 15.71 15.80
C SER A 106 -31.35 17.08 16.44
N ASP A 107 -30.54 17.42 17.45
CA ASP A 107 -30.53 18.70 18.16
C ASP A 107 -29.82 19.84 17.40
N GLY A 108 -29.32 19.57 16.20
CA GLY A 108 -28.60 20.54 15.36
C GLY A 108 -27.12 20.71 15.71
N LYS A 109 -26.61 19.99 16.72
CA LYS A 109 -25.18 19.95 17.04
C LYS A 109 -24.47 18.85 16.25
N ALA A 110 -23.17 18.72 16.51
CA ALA A 110 -22.35 17.67 15.90
C ALA A 110 -22.89 16.28 16.23
N ALA A 111 -22.91 15.41 15.23
CA ALA A 111 -23.18 14.00 15.43
C ALA A 111 -21.93 13.31 16.00
N GLU A 112 -22.11 12.42 16.97
CA GLU A 112 -21.02 11.78 17.71
C GLU A 112 -21.22 10.26 17.80
N VAL A 113 -20.23 9.52 17.32
CA VAL A 113 -20.06 8.08 17.57
C VAL A 113 -18.87 7.89 18.50
N VAL A 114 -19.05 7.08 19.54
CA VAL A 114 -18.06 6.83 20.58
C VAL A 114 -17.66 5.37 20.54
N VAL A 115 -16.36 5.13 20.49
CA VAL A 115 -15.75 3.82 20.59
C VAL A 115 -14.98 3.75 21.90
N THR A 116 -15.29 2.77 22.75
CA THR A 116 -14.58 2.52 24.00
C THR A 116 -14.03 1.11 24.01
N GLY A 117 -12.81 0.94 24.50
CA GLY A 117 -12.14 -0.34 24.50
C GLY A 117 -10.89 -0.37 25.37
N THR A 118 -10.15 -1.46 25.24
CA THR A 118 -8.78 -1.60 25.78
C THR A 118 -7.78 -1.48 24.66
N GLY A 119 -6.49 -1.37 24.96
CA GLY A 119 -5.49 -1.54 23.90
C GLY A 119 -5.42 -3.00 23.43
N GLY A 120 -5.36 -3.19 22.12
CA GLY A 120 -5.09 -4.46 21.45
C GLY A 120 -3.85 -4.34 20.58
N ASP A 121 -3.06 -5.40 20.55
CA ASP A 121 -1.85 -5.47 19.73
C ASP A 121 -2.23 -5.76 18.28
N LEU A 122 -1.78 -4.89 17.38
CA LEU A 122 -1.95 -5.10 15.95
C LEU A 122 -0.92 -6.12 15.41
N LEU A 123 0.26 -6.17 16.04
CA LEU A 123 1.37 -7.09 15.77
C LEU A 123 1.82 -7.75 17.08
N GLN A 124 1.78 -9.08 17.18
CA GLN A 124 2.29 -9.85 18.32
C GLN A 124 3.81 -9.77 18.44
N MET A 125 4.52 -9.55 17.34
CA MET A 125 5.98 -9.41 17.27
C MET A 125 6.47 -8.21 18.08
N VAL A 126 5.64 -7.20 18.30
CA VAL A 126 5.97 -6.04 19.15
C VAL A 126 5.20 -6.06 20.48
N TYR A 127 4.55 -7.17 20.83
CA TYR A 127 3.78 -7.32 22.06
C TYR A 127 4.57 -6.91 23.31
N LEU A 128 5.81 -7.38 23.44
CA LEU A 128 6.65 -7.06 24.59
C LEU A 128 7.03 -5.57 24.67
N LEU A 129 7.18 -4.91 23.51
CA LEU A 129 7.36 -3.46 23.46
C LEU A 129 6.07 -2.76 23.88
N ASN A 130 4.90 -3.20 23.40
CA ASN A 130 3.63 -2.63 23.83
C ASN A 130 3.40 -2.82 25.34
N VAL A 131 3.71 -3.99 25.91
CA VAL A 131 3.66 -4.24 27.37
C VAL A 131 4.65 -3.35 28.12
N GLY A 132 5.90 -3.26 27.65
CA GLY A 132 6.95 -2.50 28.32
C GLY A 132 6.80 -0.97 28.19
N LEU A 133 6.21 -0.48 27.11
CA LEU A 133 6.08 0.95 26.83
C LEU A 133 4.73 1.51 27.26
N LEU A 134 3.65 0.76 26.99
CA LEU A 134 2.27 1.21 27.18
C LEU A 134 1.53 0.45 28.27
N ASN A 135 1.76 -0.86 28.39
CA ASN A 135 0.95 -1.79 29.18
C ASN A 135 -0.56 -1.55 29.02
N PRO A 136 -1.11 -1.82 27.81
CA PRO A 136 -2.47 -1.45 27.45
C PRO A 136 -3.56 -2.05 28.33
N ALA A 137 -3.30 -3.16 29.02
CA ALA A 137 -4.26 -3.81 29.93
C ALA A 137 -4.73 -2.89 31.07
N ASN A 138 -3.86 -1.96 31.49
CA ASN A 138 -4.10 -0.97 32.54
C ASN A 138 -4.68 0.35 32.02
N LEU A 139 -4.99 0.43 30.73
CA LEU A 139 -5.54 1.61 30.08
C LEU A 139 -6.94 1.33 29.51
N GLU A 140 -7.84 2.30 29.64
CA GLU A 140 -9.09 2.38 28.88
C GLU A 140 -8.90 3.44 27.80
N LEU A 141 -9.27 3.10 26.57
CA LEU A 141 -9.12 3.95 25.40
C LEU A 141 -10.48 4.30 24.88
N THR A 142 -10.68 5.58 24.56
CA THR A 142 -11.92 6.06 23.96
C THR A 142 -11.59 6.92 22.75
N ALA A 143 -12.23 6.66 21.61
CA ALA A 143 -12.21 7.52 20.43
C ALA A 143 -13.62 8.08 20.22
N VAL A 144 -13.73 9.42 20.16
CA VAL A 144 -14.98 10.11 19.82
C VAL A 144 -14.85 10.67 18.41
N TYR A 145 -15.61 10.10 17.48
CA TYR A 145 -15.75 10.58 16.12
C TYR A 145 -16.87 11.62 16.05
N ARG A 146 -16.51 12.87 15.80
CA ARG A 146 -17.43 14.02 15.82
C ARG A 146 -17.51 14.68 14.45
N LEU A 147 -18.72 14.67 13.88
CA LEU A 147 -19.01 15.34 12.61
C LEU A 147 -19.86 16.59 12.84
N HIS A 148 -19.27 17.76 12.59
CA HIS A 148 -19.97 19.03 12.67
C HIS A 148 -20.83 19.30 11.41
N PRO A 149 -21.95 20.04 11.51
CA PRO A 149 -22.68 20.50 10.33
C PRO A 149 -21.79 21.29 9.37
N GLY A 150 -21.83 20.98 8.07
CA GLY A 150 -21.08 21.68 7.03
C GLY A 150 -19.55 21.44 7.03
N ALA A 151 -19.00 20.66 7.96
CA ALA A 151 -17.57 20.35 7.98
C ALA A 151 -17.21 19.32 6.90
N LYS A 152 -16.05 19.51 6.25
CA LYS A 152 -15.42 18.51 5.36
C LYS A 152 -14.47 17.56 6.09
N TYR A 153 -14.58 17.48 7.41
CA TYR A 153 -13.67 16.71 8.24
C TYR A 153 -14.41 16.06 9.41
N LEU A 154 -13.82 14.96 9.88
CA LEU A 154 -14.16 14.29 11.12
C LEU A 154 -13.16 14.73 12.19
N GLU A 155 -13.66 15.28 13.29
CA GLU A 155 -12.85 15.52 14.49
C GLU A 155 -12.79 14.22 15.29
N ILE A 156 -11.58 13.79 15.66
CA ILE A 156 -11.32 12.56 16.38
C ILE A 156 -10.62 12.90 17.68
N GLU A 157 -11.35 12.80 18.79
CA GLU A 157 -10.81 12.97 20.14
C GLU A 157 -10.48 11.60 20.73
N THR A 158 -9.20 11.36 21.03
CA THR A 158 -8.74 10.13 21.67
C THR A 158 -8.39 10.41 23.13
N THR A 159 -9.02 9.68 24.04
CA THR A 159 -8.81 9.74 25.48
C THR A 159 -8.14 8.45 25.96
N VAL A 160 -7.10 8.60 26.77
CA VAL A 160 -6.42 7.50 27.46
C VAL A 160 -6.60 7.68 28.96
N LYS A 161 -7.19 6.67 29.61
CA LYS A 161 -7.48 6.67 31.04
C LYS A 161 -6.76 5.54 31.75
N ASN A 162 -6.10 5.85 32.86
CA ASN A 162 -5.49 4.85 33.73
C ASN A 162 -6.56 4.18 34.61
N LYS A 163 -6.83 2.90 34.35
CA LYS A 163 -7.79 2.07 35.11
C LYS A 163 -7.11 1.24 36.22
N SER A 164 -5.80 1.34 36.39
CA SER A 164 -5.09 0.68 37.49
C SER A 164 -5.27 1.41 38.81
N ALA A 165 -4.97 0.73 39.92
CA ALA A 165 -5.02 1.31 41.27
C ALA A 165 -3.84 2.25 41.58
N GLY A 166 -2.82 2.29 40.73
CA GLY A 166 -1.58 3.02 40.96
C GLY A 166 -1.27 4.04 39.86
N ALA A 167 -0.11 4.68 39.98
CA ALA A 167 0.45 5.50 38.93
C ALA A 167 0.90 4.64 37.73
N HIS A 168 0.66 5.13 36.51
CA HIS A 168 1.04 4.50 35.26
C HIS A 168 2.08 5.37 34.52
N PRO A 169 3.37 5.01 34.54
CA PRO A 169 4.40 5.76 33.84
C PRO A 169 4.41 5.47 32.33
N PHE A 170 4.95 6.41 31.55
CA PHE A 170 5.25 6.23 30.12
C PHE A 170 6.74 6.55 29.90
N PRO A 171 7.60 5.55 29.59
CA PRO A 171 7.30 4.12 29.40
C PRO A 171 6.92 3.39 30.70
N PHE A 172 6.15 2.30 30.58
CA PHE A 172 5.66 1.51 31.74
C PHE A 172 6.77 0.77 32.50
N LEU A 173 7.74 0.21 31.77
CA LEU A 173 8.92 -0.46 32.29
C LEU A 173 10.19 0.28 31.85
N GLN A 174 11.20 0.27 32.72
CA GLN A 174 12.55 0.62 32.30
C GLN A 174 13.07 -0.47 31.35
N PRO A 175 13.83 -0.11 30.29
CA PRO A 175 14.40 -1.07 29.35
C PRO A 175 15.17 -2.21 30.02
N SER A 176 15.89 -1.93 31.13
CA SER A 176 16.61 -2.95 31.89
C SER A 176 15.71 -4.01 32.56
N GLN A 177 14.41 -3.76 32.68
CA GLN A 177 13.44 -4.69 33.26
C GLN A 177 12.87 -5.66 32.22
N LEU A 178 13.18 -5.48 30.92
CA LEU A 178 12.80 -6.43 29.87
C LEU A 178 13.52 -7.77 30.04
N ASP A 179 14.73 -7.76 30.62
CA ASP A 179 15.49 -8.98 30.94
C ASP A 179 14.72 -9.89 31.91
N ASP A 180 14.09 -9.31 32.94
CA ASP A 180 13.31 -10.04 33.94
C ASP A 180 12.02 -10.61 33.33
N LEU A 181 11.37 -9.87 32.44
CA LEU A 181 10.16 -10.31 31.74
C LEU A 181 10.45 -11.50 30.81
N LEU A 182 11.61 -11.49 30.17
CA LEU A 182 12.03 -12.51 29.21
C LEU A 182 12.83 -13.66 29.84
N GLY A 183 13.23 -13.54 31.11
CA GLY A 183 14.06 -14.52 31.80
C GLY A 183 15.46 -14.69 31.20
N GLN A 184 15.94 -13.71 30.43
CA GLN A 184 17.24 -13.74 29.75
C GLN A 184 17.82 -12.33 29.59
N ASN A 185 19.15 -12.19 29.66
CA ASN A 185 19.82 -10.91 29.44
C ASN A 185 19.79 -10.52 27.95
N ILE A 186 19.26 -9.34 27.61
CA ILE A 186 19.34 -8.75 26.27
C ILE A 186 20.49 -7.73 26.24
N PRO A 187 21.59 -8.03 25.52
CA PRO A 187 22.70 -7.09 25.39
C PRO A 187 22.25 -5.73 24.83
N GLY A 188 22.61 -4.65 25.52
CA GLY A 188 22.37 -3.27 25.07
C GLY A 188 20.97 -2.71 25.36
N VAL A 189 20.03 -3.51 25.87
CA VAL A 189 18.65 -3.06 26.14
C VAL A 189 18.61 -1.92 27.15
N ALA A 190 19.47 -1.95 28.18
CA ALA A 190 19.54 -0.93 29.22
C ALA A 190 19.93 0.48 28.72
N ASN A 191 20.46 0.60 27.50
CA ASN A 191 20.84 1.87 26.90
C ASN A 191 19.78 2.44 25.93
N LEU A 192 18.69 1.70 25.68
CA LEU A 192 17.59 2.16 24.82
C LEU A 192 16.75 3.21 25.55
N GLN A 193 16.61 4.41 24.98
CA GLN A 193 15.66 5.41 25.50
C GLN A 193 14.43 5.44 24.62
N LEU A 194 13.32 4.82 25.03
CA LEU A 194 12.13 4.72 24.18
C LEU A 194 11.11 5.79 24.55
N SER A 195 10.51 6.42 23.54
CA SER A 195 9.32 7.25 23.71
C SER A 195 8.07 6.48 23.30
N VAL A 196 6.90 7.04 23.59
CA VAL A 196 5.61 6.41 23.34
C VAL A 196 4.76 7.34 22.47
N PRO A 197 5.01 7.41 21.15
CA PRO A 197 4.25 8.29 20.28
C PRO A 197 2.77 7.90 20.24
N MET A 198 1.91 8.89 20.32
CA MET A 198 0.45 8.78 20.22
C MET A 198 -0.01 9.33 18.85
N GLY A 199 -0.96 8.69 18.18
CA GLY A 199 -1.38 9.13 16.86
C GLY A 199 -2.37 8.22 16.15
N MET A 200 -2.09 7.88 14.89
CA MET A 200 -2.94 7.07 14.03
C MET A 200 -2.12 6.23 13.05
N LEU A 201 -2.75 5.17 12.53
CA LEU A 201 -2.28 4.40 11.38
C LEU A 201 -3.30 4.52 10.24
N PRO A 202 -3.14 5.49 9.31
CA PRO A 202 -3.95 5.55 8.10
C PRO A 202 -3.53 4.50 7.06
N LEU A 203 -4.53 3.83 6.49
CA LEU A 203 -4.45 3.03 5.27
C LEU A 203 -5.32 3.74 4.22
N PHE A 204 -4.69 4.56 3.39
CA PHE A 204 -5.42 5.43 2.47
C PHE A 204 -5.96 4.72 1.22
N GLY A 205 -5.56 3.47 0.95
CA GLY A 205 -5.94 2.74 -0.27
C GLY A 205 -4.92 2.89 -1.42
N GLY A 206 -4.81 1.88 -2.28
CA GLY A 206 -3.82 1.79 -3.36
C GLY A 206 -4.00 2.81 -4.49
N GLU A 207 -5.16 3.44 -4.61
CA GLU A 207 -5.46 4.52 -5.58
C GLU A 207 -4.95 5.88 -5.11
N GLN A 208 -4.62 6.02 -3.82
CA GLN A 208 -4.32 7.30 -3.20
C GLN A 208 -2.81 7.59 -3.24
N GLY A 209 -2.42 8.61 -4.00
CA GLY A 209 -1.05 9.13 -4.01
C GLY A 209 -0.78 9.96 -2.76
N LEU A 210 0.04 9.44 -1.85
CA LEU A 210 0.41 10.11 -0.60
C LEU A 210 1.24 11.38 -0.84
N PHE A 211 0.85 12.48 -0.21
CA PHE A 211 1.51 13.79 -0.30
C PHE A 211 1.81 14.36 1.10
N THR A 212 3.00 14.92 1.25
CA THR A 212 3.32 15.79 2.39
C THR A 212 4.05 17.05 1.93
N PRO A 213 3.70 18.24 2.44
CA PRO A 213 4.40 19.47 2.10
C PRO A 213 5.85 19.45 2.61
N GLY A 214 6.73 20.21 1.94
CA GLY A 214 8.14 20.30 2.27
C GLY A 214 8.99 19.39 1.37
N PRO A 215 9.99 18.66 1.91
CA PRO A 215 10.99 17.98 1.09
C PRO A 215 10.46 16.81 0.27
N ALA A 216 9.29 16.25 0.60
CA ALA A 216 8.78 15.04 -0.03
C ALA A 216 7.87 15.30 -1.24
N GLY A 217 6.85 16.17 -1.13
CA GLY A 217 5.76 16.15 -2.10
C GLY A 217 5.10 14.76 -2.16
N PHE A 218 4.99 14.17 -3.35
CA PHE A 218 4.53 12.78 -3.52
C PHE A 218 5.63 11.71 -3.33
N ASN A 219 6.89 12.10 -3.03
CA ASN A 219 8.02 11.20 -2.84
C ASN A 219 8.15 10.69 -1.38
N VAL A 220 7.04 10.43 -0.70
CA VAL A 220 7.02 10.26 0.76
C VAL A 220 7.87 9.08 1.23
N GLN A 221 7.75 7.91 0.60
CA GLN A 221 8.53 6.72 0.98
C GLN A 221 10.04 6.99 0.96
N TYR A 222 10.57 7.49 -0.17
CA TYR A 222 11.99 7.75 -0.28
C TYR A 222 12.45 8.94 0.55
N ALA A 223 11.58 9.92 0.82
CA ALA A 223 11.89 11.01 1.73
C ALA A 223 12.04 10.53 3.18
N ILE A 224 11.28 9.51 3.60
CA ILE A 224 11.48 8.83 4.89
C ILE A 224 12.83 8.12 4.92
N GLU A 225 13.17 7.36 3.89
CA GLU A 225 14.47 6.67 3.77
C GLU A 225 15.65 7.65 3.79
N ASP A 226 15.52 8.77 3.11
CA ASP A 226 16.52 9.84 3.12
C ASP A 226 16.61 10.52 4.50
N ALA A 227 15.49 10.69 5.19
CA ALA A 227 15.47 11.23 6.55
C ALA A 227 16.25 10.33 7.53
N TYR A 228 16.18 9.01 7.37
CA TYR A 228 16.94 8.06 8.20
C TYR A 228 18.46 8.25 8.16
N LYS A 229 19.00 8.89 7.11
CA LYS A 229 20.43 9.20 6.99
C LYS A 229 20.87 10.37 7.89
N THR A 230 19.94 11.22 8.34
CA THR A 230 20.25 12.48 9.03
C THR A 230 19.61 12.61 10.41
N VAL A 231 18.48 11.93 10.66
CA VAL A 231 17.80 11.98 11.95
C VAL A 231 18.63 11.32 13.04
N ARG A 232 18.59 11.93 14.21
CA ARG A 232 19.18 11.36 15.42
C ARG A 232 18.06 10.57 16.07
N GLY A 233 18.15 9.24 16.11
CA GLY A 233 17.11 8.38 16.65
C GLY A 233 16.80 8.64 18.14
N PHE A 234 16.42 7.57 18.84
CA PHE A 234 15.91 7.59 20.20
C PHE A 234 16.47 8.67 21.17
N PRO A 235 15.60 9.32 21.98
CA PRO A 235 14.21 8.94 22.24
C PRO A 235 13.18 9.37 21.19
N GLY A 236 13.50 10.30 20.28
CA GLY A 236 12.61 10.60 19.15
C GLY A 236 12.65 9.46 18.14
N PHE A 237 11.48 8.97 17.71
CA PHE A 237 11.41 7.98 16.64
C PHE A 237 11.99 8.57 15.35
N PRO A 238 12.83 7.82 14.61
CA PRO A 238 13.34 8.27 13.33
C PRO A 238 12.20 8.38 12.31
N GLY A 239 12.29 9.35 11.40
CA GLY A 239 11.28 9.57 10.37
C GLY A 239 11.29 10.97 9.80
N MET A 240 10.32 11.23 8.92
CA MET A 240 10.08 12.54 8.34
C MET A 240 9.01 13.29 9.14
N VAL A 241 9.12 14.61 9.28
CA VAL A 241 8.06 15.46 9.85
C VAL A 241 7.36 16.25 8.74
N ALA A 242 6.04 16.37 8.85
CA ALA A 242 5.20 17.10 7.91
C ALA A 242 4.12 17.90 8.64
N ASP A 243 3.73 19.06 8.11
CA ASP A 243 2.71 19.93 8.72
C ASP A 243 1.28 19.36 8.61
N PHE A 244 1.04 18.54 7.58
CA PHE A 244 -0.14 17.72 7.39
C PHE A 244 0.19 16.57 6.42
N ILE A 245 -0.68 15.57 6.37
CA ILE A 245 -0.67 14.51 5.36
C ILE A 245 -1.89 14.72 4.47
N ALA A 246 -1.74 14.59 3.16
CA ALA A 246 -2.84 14.62 2.21
C ALA A 246 -2.63 13.53 1.15
N THR A 247 -3.66 13.26 0.36
CA THR A 247 -3.57 12.34 -0.78
C THR A 247 -4.12 12.98 -2.05
N LYS A 248 -3.84 12.34 -3.18
CA LYS A 248 -4.48 12.59 -4.48
C LYS A 248 -5.14 11.28 -4.93
N GLY A 249 -6.39 11.34 -5.39
CA GLY A 249 -7.12 10.19 -5.92
C GLY A 249 -8.18 10.59 -6.96
N ASP A 250 -8.77 9.61 -7.65
CA ASP A 250 -9.75 9.89 -8.70
C ASP A 250 -11.10 10.30 -8.09
N GLY A 251 -11.33 11.60 -7.94
CA GLY A 251 -12.59 12.17 -7.49
C GLY A 251 -12.87 12.10 -5.99
N VAL A 252 -11.89 11.67 -5.18
CA VAL A 252 -11.86 11.80 -3.71
C VAL A 252 -10.41 11.82 -3.23
N SER A 253 -10.12 12.61 -2.20
CA SER A 253 -8.81 12.66 -1.53
C SER A 253 -9.01 12.72 -0.02
N TYR A 254 -7.97 12.38 0.74
CA TYR A 254 -8.00 12.29 2.19
C TYR A 254 -6.87 13.11 2.81
N GLY A 255 -7.00 13.47 4.09
CA GLY A 255 -5.91 14.10 4.81
C GLY A 255 -5.98 13.97 6.31
N LEU A 256 -4.83 14.17 6.95
CA LEU A 256 -4.67 14.20 8.39
C LEU A 256 -3.98 15.50 8.81
N ALA A 257 -4.55 16.16 9.80
CA ALA A 257 -3.90 17.28 10.47
C ALA A 257 -4.20 17.27 11.97
N VAL A 258 -3.39 18.01 12.72
CA VAL A 258 -3.56 18.19 14.16
C VAL A 258 -3.63 19.67 14.54
N PRO A 259 -4.34 20.03 15.62
CA PRO A 259 -4.24 21.36 16.21
C PRO A 259 -2.89 21.56 16.90
N SER A 260 -2.51 22.82 17.09
CA SER A 260 -1.34 23.19 17.90
C SER A 260 -1.53 22.71 19.34
N SER A 261 -0.52 22.06 19.91
CA SER A 261 -0.58 21.52 21.26
C SER A 261 0.78 21.51 21.94
N PRO A 262 0.85 21.75 23.26
CA PRO A 262 2.08 21.55 24.03
C PRO A 262 2.52 20.07 24.07
N MET A 263 1.61 19.13 23.79
CA MET A 263 1.91 17.70 23.70
C MET A 263 2.42 17.26 22.32
N ASN A 264 2.63 18.18 21.37
CA ASN A 264 3.04 17.81 20.02
C ASN A 264 4.40 17.06 20.02
N TYR A 265 4.40 15.85 19.45
CA TYR A 265 5.54 14.92 19.50
C TYR A 265 6.77 15.48 18.78
N ALA A 266 6.60 15.94 17.54
CA ALA A 266 7.68 16.47 16.72
C ALA A 266 8.34 17.70 17.38
N ASN A 267 7.55 18.58 17.99
CA ASN A 267 8.07 19.75 18.72
C ASN A 267 8.90 19.35 19.96
N LYS A 268 8.44 18.37 20.74
CA LYS A 268 9.17 17.88 21.92
C LYS A 268 10.56 17.35 21.54
N TYR A 269 10.67 16.63 20.43
CA TYR A 269 11.92 16.02 19.96
C TYR A 269 12.58 16.79 18.82
N LYS A 270 12.34 18.10 18.68
CA LYS A 270 12.81 18.89 17.52
C LYS A 270 14.30 18.76 17.20
N ASP A 271 15.15 18.63 18.21
CA ASP A 271 16.61 18.50 18.05
C ASP A 271 17.03 17.15 17.42
N ARG A 272 16.06 16.23 17.22
CA ARG A 272 16.22 14.91 16.59
C ARG A 272 15.93 14.92 15.09
N TYR A 273 15.31 15.97 14.57
CA TYR A 273 14.95 16.12 13.15
C TYR A 273 15.70 17.29 12.49
N PRO A 274 17.04 17.28 12.48
CA PRO A 274 17.82 18.36 11.89
C PRO A 274 17.49 18.53 10.40
N GLY A 275 17.34 19.78 9.96
CA GLY A 275 17.08 20.10 8.55
C GLY A 275 15.63 19.91 8.09
N GLN A 276 14.72 19.56 9.00
CA GLN A 276 13.29 19.46 8.71
C GLN A 276 12.53 20.65 9.34
N ASP A 277 11.47 21.11 8.68
CA ASP A 277 10.65 22.22 9.17
C ASP A 277 9.65 21.71 10.21
N ILE A 278 9.82 22.17 11.46
CA ILE A 278 8.93 21.81 12.57
C ILE A 278 8.05 23.00 12.91
N THR A 279 6.74 22.77 12.85
CA THR A 279 5.69 23.72 13.20
C THR A 279 4.93 23.19 14.43
N PRO A 280 4.09 24.02 15.08
CA PRO A 280 3.16 23.55 16.10
C PRO A 280 2.18 22.45 15.66
N TYR A 281 2.06 22.20 14.34
CA TYR A 281 1.16 21.23 13.74
C TYR A 281 1.86 19.99 13.18
N SER A 282 3.18 19.89 13.32
CA SER A 282 3.95 18.81 12.70
C SER A 282 3.55 17.41 13.21
N ILE A 283 3.40 16.49 12.27
CA ILE A 283 3.17 15.07 12.44
C ILE A 283 4.46 14.35 12.03
N LEU A 284 4.93 13.39 12.83
CA LEU A 284 6.01 12.49 12.46
C LEU A 284 5.45 11.33 11.65
N VAL A 285 6.02 11.10 10.47
CA VAL A 285 5.77 9.99 9.56
C VAL A 285 7.00 9.08 9.57
N PRO A 286 7.02 8.04 10.41
CA PRO A 286 8.18 7.16 10.53
C PRO A 286 8.27 6.17 9.38
N PHE A 287 7.16 5.67 8.85
CA PHE A 287 7.19 4.65 7.80
C PHE A 287 5.93 4.72 6.92
N THR A 288 6.07 4.15 5.73
CA THR A 288 4.97 3.73 4.85
C THR A 288 5.26 2.29 4.41
N TYR A 289 4.31 1.38 4.54
CA TYR A 289 4.50 -0.03 4.19
C TYR A 289 3.15 -0.70 3.90
N ALA A 290 3.03 -1.41 2.78
CA ALA A 290 1.81 -2.13 2.37
C ALA A 290 0.53 -1.28 2.53
N GLY A 291 0.54 -0.05 2.01
CA GLY A 291 -0.57 0.91 2.13
C GLY A 291 -0.76 1.57 3.50
N VAL A 292 -0.09 1.12 4.56
CA VAL A 292 -0.13 1.71 5.92
C VAL A 292 0.89 2.82 6.05
N ALA A 293 0.53 3.98 6.60
CA ALA A 293 1.48 4.99 7.07
C ALA A 293 1.42 5.17 8.59
N GLY A 294 2.56 5.42 9.22
CA GLY A 294 2.58 5.89 10.61
C GLY A 294 2.32 7.39 10.70
N ALA A 295 1.40 7.84 11.56
CA ALA A 295 1.16 9.27 11.80
C ALA A 295 1.23 9.56 13.31
N TYR A 296 2.44 9.86 13.80
CA TYR A 296 2.72 10.12 15.21
C TYR A 296 2.61 11.62 15.52
N MET A 297 1.69 11.95 16.43
CA MET A 297 1.17 13.30 16.60
C MET A 297 1.49 13.89 18.00
N TYR A 298 1.35 13.06 19.03
CA TYR A 298 1.40 13.51 20.42
C TYR A 298 2.35 12.68 21.28
N ASP A 299 2.87 13.29 22.33
CA ASP A 299 3.64 12.63 23.39
C ASP A 299 2.78 12.61 24.67
N PRO A 300 2.66 11.46 25.36
CA PRO A 300 1.86 11.36 26.56
C PRO A 300 2.52 12.08 27.74
N PRO A 301 1.76 12.40 28.80
CA PRO A 301 2.38 12.80 30.07
C PRO A 301 3.34 11.70 30.54
N SER A 302 4.40 12.07 31.27
CA SER A 302 5.38 11.08 31.79
C SER A 302 4.76 10.04 32.72
N GLN A 303 3.62 10.37 33.34
CA GLN A 303 2.87 9.49 34.23
C GLN A 303 1.39 9.92 34.29
N LEU A 304 0.48 8.94 34.39
CA LEU A 304 -0.93 9.13 34.74
C LEU A 304 -1.23 8.55 36.12
N ASN A 305 -1.82 9.34 37.01
CA ASN A 305 -2.28 8.84 38.30
C ASN A 305 -3.48 7.89 38.15
N ALA A 306 -3.77 7.08 39.17
CA ALA A 306 -4.93 6.18 39.17
C ALA A 306 -6.23 6.94 38.87
N GLY A 307 -7.00 6.47 37.89
CA GLY A 307 -8.24 7.10 37.43
C GLY A 307 -8.09 8.38 36.63
N ALA A 308 -6.87 8.91 36.46
CA ALA A 308 -6.62 10.10 35.65
C ALA A 308 -6.64 9.76 34.15
N GLU A 309 -6.93 10.77 33.34
CA GLU A 309 -7.00 10.66 31.89
C GLU A 309 -6.34 11.87 31.21
N PHE A 310 -5.96 11.69 29.95
CA PHE A 310 -5.60 12.79 29.05
C PHE A 310 -6.25 12.56 27.69
N SER A 311 -6.53 13.65 26.96
CA SER A 311 -7.12 13.61 25.63
C SER A 311 -6.28 14.40 24.63
N TYR A 312 -6.31 13.99 23.37
CA TYR A 312 -5.79 14.75 22.23
C TYR A 312 -6.74 14.67 21.05
N ILE A 313 -6.64 15.63 20.13
CA ILE A 313 -7.55 15.78 19.00
C ILE A 313 -6.76 15.63 17.70
N SER A 314 -7.35 14.98 16.72
CA SER A 314 -6.86 14.93 15.35
C SER A 314 -8.02 15.14 14.38
N TYR A 315 -7.71 15.51 13.15
CA TYR A 315 -8.71 15.78 12.13
C TYR A 315 -8.43 14.92 10.90
N PHE A 316 -9.48 14.21 10.44
CA PHE A 316 -9.46 13.49 9.18
C PHE A 316 -10.32 14.24 8.15
N PHE A 317 -9.71 14.67 7.05
CA PHE A 317 -10.33 15.50 6.02
C PHE A 317 -10.69 14.67 4.80
N VAL A 318 -11.78 15.06 4.12
CA VAL A 318 -12.15 14.52 2.80
C VAL A 318 -12.18 15.67 1.79
N GLY A 319 -11.40 15.50 0.73
CA GLY A 319 -11.31 16.41 -0.41
C GLY A 319 -11.93 15.83 -1.68
N ASP A 320 -11.81 16.57 -2.77
CA ASP A 320 -12.51 16.32 -4.02
C ASP A 320 -11.61 15.62 -5.06
N GLY A 321 -10.43 15.11 -4.66
CA GLY A 321 -9.51 14.34 -5.51
C GLY A 321 -8.07 14.86 -5.56
N ASP A 322 -7.83 16.10 -5.15
CA ASP A 322 -6.50 16.72 -5.13
C ASP A 322 -6.06 17.12 -3.72
N VAL A 323 -4.78 17.49 -3.59
CA VAL A 323 -4.21 17.98 -2.32
C VAL A 323 -4.81 19.33 -1.94
N ALA A 324 -5.12 20.18 -2.93
CA ALA A 324 -5.65 21.51 -2.72
C ALA A 324 -6.96 21.48 -1.94
N SER A 325 -7.93 20.66 -2.33
CA SER A 325 -9.22 20.53 -1.65
C SER A 325 -9.11 20.06 -0.19
N VAL A 326 -8.12 19.22 0.13
CA VAL A 326 -7.79 18.83 1.52
C VAL A 326 -7.15 19.99 2.28
N SER A 327 -6.12 20.60 1.70
CA SER A 327 -5.38 21.71 2.34
C SER A 327 -6.27 22.94 2.58
N ASP A 328 -7.22 23.22 1.68
CA ASP A 328 -8.20 24.29 1.81
C ASP A 328 -9.09 24.06 3.05
N ALA A 329 -9.52 22.83 3.28
CA ALA A 329 -10.28 22.45 4.46
C ALA A 329 -9.44 22.55 5.74
N ILE A 330 -8.15 22.19 5.68
CA ILE A 330 -7.20 22.37 6.80
C ILE A 330 -7.01 23.86 7.12
N TYR A 331 -6.80 24.72 6.12
CA TYR A 331 -6.65 26.16 6.33
C TYR A 331 -7.91 26.78 6.92
N ALA A 332 -9.09 26.40 6.43
CA ALA A 332 -10.36 26.82 6.99
C ALA A 332 -10.53 26.39 8.45
N GLN A 333 -10.20 25.13 8.77
CA GLN A 333 -10.25 24.59 10.14
C GLN A 333 -9.30 25.34 11.08
N ARG A 334 -8.10 25.68 10.61
CA ARG A 334 -7.10 26.44 11.38
C ARG A 334 -7.40 27.93 11.49
N GLY A 335 -8.41 28.44 10.78
CA GLY A 335 -8.68 29.88 10.68
C GLY A 335 -7.54 30.66 10.03
N ALA A 336 -6.79 30.02 9.12
CA ALA A 336 -5.65 30.64 8.47
C ALA A 336 -6.09 31.73 7.49
N GLU A 337 -5.37 32.86 7.47
CA GLU A 337 -5.52 33.84 6.41
C GLU A 337 -4.94 33.28 5.11
N VAL A 338 -5.74 33.27 4.05
CA VAL A 338 -5.34 32.71 2.74
C VAL A 338 -5.61 33.70 1.61
N GLY A 339 -4.84 33.58 0.52
CA GLY A 339 -5.19 34.10 -0.79
C GLY A 339 -5.45 32.94 -1.76
N THR A 340 -6.17 33.21 -2.84
CA THR A 340 -6.55 32.19 -3.83
C THR A 340 -5.71 32.35 -5.09
N PHE A 341 -5.08 31.27 -5.56
CA PHE A 341 -4.43 31.22 -6.87
C PHE A 341 -5.23 30.30 -7.79
N GLY A 342 -5.50 30.73 -9.02
CA GLY A 342 -6.24 29.91 -9.99
C GLY A 342 -6.12 30.40 -11.43
N GLY A 343 -6.41 29.53 -12.37
CA GLY A 343 -6.30 29.80 -13.80
C GLY A 343 -6.80 28.65 -14.65
N ARG A 344 -6.44 28.65 -15.94
CA ARG A 344 -6.69 27.53 -16.85
C ARG A 344 -5.42 27.07 -17.55
N VAL A 345 -5.25 25.76 -17.68
CA VAL A 345 -4.20 25.12 -18.46
C VAL A 345 -4.76 24.79 -19.84
N LEU A 346 -4.12 25.31 -20.88
CA LEU A 346 -4.42 25.04 -22.28
C LEU A 346 -3.21 24.45 -22.98
N ASP A 347 -3.46 23.61 -23.98
CA ASP A 347 -2.44 23.10 -24.88
C ASP A 347 -1.89 24.24 -25.76
N GLU A 348 -0.57 24.38 -25.85
CA GLU A 348 0.06 25.52 -26.54
C GLU A 348 -0.29 25.62 -28.03
N PHE A 349 -0.46 24.48 -28.71
CA PHE A 349 -0.77 24.45 -30.15
C PHE A 349 -2.27 24.46 -30.41
N SER A 350 -3.00 23.49 -29.86
CA SER A 350 -4.43 23.32 -30.14
C SER A 350 -5.32 24.30 -29.39
N GLN A 351 -4.81 24.95 -28.34
CA GLN A 351 -5.57 25.79 -27.41
C GLN A 351 -6.71 25.06 -26.70
N ALA A 352 -6.76 23.73 -26.81
CA ALA A 352 -7.73 22.91 -26.10
C ALA A 352 -7.39 22.87 -24.60
N PRO A 353 -8.40 22.79 -23.72
CA PRO A 353 -8.15 22.59 -22.30
C PRO A 353 -7.38 21.29 -22.02
N VAL A 354 -6.45 21.36 -21.07
CA VAL A 354 -5.75 20.18 -20.55
C VAL A 354 -6.42 19.78 -19.25
N ALA A 355 -7.16 18.66 -19.28
CA ALA A 355 -7.80 18.08 -18.10
C ALA A 355 -6.86 17.16 -17.34
N LYS A 356 -7.13 16.94 -16.04
CA LYS A 356 -6.35 16.08 -15.13
C LYS A 356 -4.84 16.38 -15.05
N ALA A 357 -4.41 17.57 -15.48
CA ALA A 357 -3.04 18.04 -15.25
C ALA A 357 -2.84 18.43 -13.78
N SER A 358 -1.66 18.11 -13.25
CA SER A 358 -1.25 18.45 -11.90
C SER A 358 -0.56 19.81 -11.88
N VAL A 359 -1.18 20.80 -11.26
CA VAL A 359 -0.55 22.11 -10.99
C VAL A 359 0.14 22.03 -9.64
N MET A 360 1.46 21.78 -9.67
CA MET A 360 2.30 21.68 -8.48
C MET A 360 2.68 23.08 -7.99
N ILE A 361 2.41 23.37 -6.72
CA ILE A 361 2.81 24.61 -6.06
C ILE A 361 4.06 24.37 -5.21
N LEU A 362 5.04 25.25 -5.36
CA LEU A 362 6.34 25.17 -4.72
C LEU A 362 6.59 26.43 -3.87
N ASP A 363 7.24 26.27 -2.71
CA ASP A 363 7.70 27.38 -1.88
C ASP A 363 8.91 28.13 -2.49
N GLY A 364 9.41 29.14 -1.79
CA GLY A 364 10.58 29.93 -2.21
C GLY A 364 11.88 29.13 -2.35
N GLN A 365 11.96 27.93 -1.74
CA GLN A 365 13.06 26.98 -1.82
C GLN A 365 12.84 25.95 -2.94
N GLY A 366 11.69 26.01 -3.63
CA GLY A 366 11.33 25.09 -4.70
C GLY A 366 10.80 23.73 -4.21
N ARG A 367 10.37 23.64 -2.94
CA ARG A 367 9.82 22.42 -2.33
C ARG A 367 8.30 22.37 -2.52
N PRO A 368 7.71 21.20 -2.85
CA PRO A 368 6.27 21.06 -2.97
C PRO A 368 5.52 21.43 -1.68
N VAL A 369 4.49 22.25 -1.81
CA VAL A 369 3.62 22.64 -0.68
C VAL A 369 2.14 22.39 -0.94
N ASN A 370 1.74 22.27 -2.21
CA ASN A 370 0.37 21.98 -2.59
C ASN A 370 0.30 21.42 -4.02
N GLN A 371 -0.86 20.84 -4.38
CA GLN A 371 -1.16 20.35 -5.72
C GLN A 371 -2.65 20.53 -6.01
N ALA A 372 -2.98 21.15 -7.14
CA ALA A 372 -4.36 21.23 -7.65
C ALA A 372 -4.49 20.46 -8.97
N GLU A 373 -5.59 19.75 -9.17
CA GLU A 373 -5.88 19.08 -10.45
C GLU A 373 -6.77 19.95 -11.33
N THR A 374 -6.47 20.00 -12.64
CA THR A 374 -7.31 20.73 -13.59
C THR A 374 -8.58 19.97 -13.93
N ASP A 375 -9.73 20.65 -13.97
CA ASP A 375 -11.00 20.07 -14.42
C ASP A 375 -11.07 19.82 -15.94
N GLY A 376 -12.20 19.34 -16.44
CA GLY A 376 -12.43 19.11 -17.87
C GLY A 376 -12.32 20.36 -18.76
N GLY A 377 -12.43 21.56 -18.18
CA GLY A 377 -12.21 22.86 -18.81
C GLY A 377 -10.81 23.41 -18.59
N GLY A 378 -9.89 22.61 -18.03
CA GLY A 378 -8.51 22.97 -17.72
C GLY A 378 -8.37 23.90 -16.51
N ALA A 379 -9.45 24.19 -15.79
CA ALA A 379 -9.45 25.14 -14.68
C ALA A 379 -8.92 24.51 -13.40
N PHE A 380 -8.17 25.28 -12.63
CA PHE A 380 -7.66 24.88 -11.32
C PHE A 380 -7.74 26.04 -10.32
N GLN A 381 -7.78 25.70 -9.04
CA GLN A 381 -7.75 26.67 -7.94
C GLN A 381 -7.08 26.07 -6.71
N VAL A 382 -6.37 26.90 -5.94
CA VAL A 382 -5.76 26.53 -4.66
C VAL A 382 -5.80 27.73 -3.70
N ASN A 383 -6.05 27.50 -2.42
CA ASN A 383 -5.81 28.52 -1.40
C ASN A 383 -4.45 28.30 -0.73
N LEU A 384 -3.75 29.40 -0.47
CA LEU A 384 -2.40 29.40 0.06
C LEU A 384 -2.25 30.50 1.11
N ALA A 385 -1.40 30.27 2.10
CA ALA A 385 -0.97 31.33 3.01
C ALA A 385 -0.26 32.47 2.24
N PRO A 386 -0.20 33.71 2.77
CA PRO A 386 0.57 34.78 2.17
C PRO A 386 2.06 34.41 2.06
N GLY A 387 2.63 34.61 0.89
CA GLY A 387 4.01 34.19 0.63
C GLY A 387 4.40 34.31 -0.84
N ASP A 388 5.67 34.01 -1.10
CA ASP A 388 6.23 33.93 -2.45
C ASP A 388 6.32 32.46 -2.86
N TYR A 389 5.76 32.14 -4.02
CA TYR A 389 5.61 30.77 -4.52
C TYR A 389 6.03 30.69 -5.98
N SER A 390 6.18 29.46 -6.47
CA SER A 390 6.20 29.18 -7.90
C SER A 390 5.29 27.99 -8.21
N PHE A 391 4.90 27.84 -9.47
CA PHE A 391 4.17 26.66 -9.92
C PHE A 391 4.78 26.07 -11.20
N THR A 392 4.54 24.79 -11.40
CA THR A 392 4.79 24.05 -12.65
C THR A 392 3.60 23.12 -12.90
N VAL A 393 3.33 22.83 -14.17
CA VAL A 393 2.25 21.92 -14.59
C VAL A 393 2.86 20.63 -15.08
N ILE A 394 2.41 19.53 -14.49
CA ILE A 394 2.84 18.16 -14.79
C ILE A 394 1.66 17.39 -15.40
N ALA A 395 1.92 16.66 -16.47
CA ALA A 395 1.01 15.67 -17.04
C ALA A 395 1.86 14.56 -17.70
N ASP A 396 1.29 13.36 -17.80
CA ASP A 396 2.03 12.18 -18.28
C ASP A 396 2.36 12.25 -19.78
N ASP A 397 1.52 12.91 -20.56
CA ASP A 397 1.61 12.94 -22.03
C ASP A 397 2.56 14.03 -22.59
N ARG A 398 3.08 14.92 -21.74
CA ARG A 398 3.81 16.12 -22.19
C ARG A 398 4.95 16.49 -21.25
N LEU A 399 5.83 17.37 -21.71
CA LEU A 399 6.89 17.92 -20.88
C LEU A 399 6.33 18.89 -19.83
N PRO A 400 6.90 18.94 -18.61
CA PRO A 400 6.56 19.93 -17.60
C PRO A 400 6.67 21.37 -18.09
N THR A 401 5.81 22.26 -17.60
CA THR A 401 5.98 23.70 -17.86
C THR A 401 7.15 24.28 -17.05
N PRO A 402 7.84 25.32 -17.56
CA PRO A 402 8.82 26.06 -16.76
C PRO A 402 8.19 26.62 -15.48
N ARG A 403 8.98 26.65 -14.40
CA ARG A 403 8.53 27.24 -13.13
C ARG A 403 8.20 28.71 -13.31
N THR A 404 7.01 29.11 -12.86
CA THR A 404 6.55 30.50 -12.91
C THR A 404 6.26 31.00 -11.50
N SER A 405 6.92 32.10 -11.11
CA SER A 405 6.77 32.70 -9.78
C SER A 405 5.51 33.54 -9.66
N PHE A 406 4.92 33.56 -8.47
CA PHE A 406 3.80 34.42 -8.10
C PHE A 406 3.81 34.72 -6.61
N LYS A 407 3.13 35.79 -6.21
CA LYS A 407 3.00 36.20 -4.81
C LYS A 407 1.56 36.11 -4.35
N VAL A 408 1.34 35.45 -3.23
CA VAL A 408 0.02 35.35 -2.59
C VAL A 408 -0.11 36.43 -1.52
N THR A 409 -1.27 37.07 -1.48
CA THR A 409 -1.65 38.03 -0.45
C THR A 409 -3.02 37.64 0.10
N ALA A 410 -3.18 37.73 1.42
CA ALA A 410 -4.43 37.37 2.10
C ALA A 410 -5.64 38.08 1.48
N GLY A 411 -6.73 37.33 1.28
CA GLY A 411 -8.00 37.80 0.72
C GLY A 411 -7.96 38.24 -0.75
N LYS A 412 -6.83 38.07 -1.45
CA LYS A 412 -6.71 38.39 -2.88
C LYS A 412 -6.85 37.15 -3.74
N LYS A 413 -7.37 37.35 -4.96
CA LYS A 413 -7.33 36.37 -6.04
C LYS A 413 -6.15 36.69 -6.95
N ILE A 414 -5.31 35.69 -7.19
CA ILE A 414 -4.11 35.76 -8.00
C ILE A 414 -4.33 34.84 -9.20
N THR A 415 -3.90 35.29 -10.37
CA THR A 415 -4.02 34.50 -11.61
C THR A 415 -2.69 34.51 -12.35
N PRO A 416 -2.36 33.45 -13.12
CA PRO A 416 -1.24 33.49 -14.04
C PRO A 416 -1.50 34.54 -15.13
N LYS A 417 -0.50 34.83 -15.98
CA LYS A 417 -0.61 35.87 -17.01
C LYS A 417 -1.85 35.63 -17.89
N ASN A 418 -2.74 36.63 -17.96
CA ASN A 418 -4.04 36.55 -18.65
C ASN A 418 -4.98 35.43 -18.15
N GLY A 419 -4.74 34.87 -16.96
CA GLY A 419 -5.49 33.74 -16.41
C GLY A 419 -5.18 32.39 -17.04
N LEU A 420 -4.14 32.29 -17.87
CA LEU A 420 -3.82 31.12 -18.67
C LEU A 420 -2.41 30.60 -18.40
N VAL A 421 -2.26 29.28 -18.52
CA VAL A 421 -0.98 28.56 -18.57
C VAL A 421 -0.97 27.75 -19.87
N LEU A 422 0.04 27.95 -20.71
CA LEU A 422 0.20 27.18 -21.94
C LEU A 422 1.14 26.00 -21.64
N ALA A 423 0.61 24.79 -21.74
CA ALA A 423 1.37 23.56 -21.57
C ALA A 423 1.90 23.05 -22.92
N PRO A 424 3.11 22.47 -22.96
CA PRO A 424 3.67 21.92 -24.19
C PRO A 424 2.73 20.91 -24.86
N SER A 425 2.73 20.89 -26.19
CA SER A 425 1.88 19.96 -26.94
C SER A 425 2.50 18.56 -26.99
N PRO A 426 1.71 17.50 -26.73
CA PRO A 426 2.16 16.12 -26.87
C PRO A 426 2.31 15.75 -28.35
N ALA A 427 2.95 14.62 -28.63
CA ALA A 427 2.82 13.89 -29.88
C ALA A 427 1.74 12.81 -29.74
N THR A 428 1.21 12.30 -30.86
CA THR A 428 0.29 11.15 -30.89
C THR A 428 0.92 9.99 -31.64
N ILE A 429 0.88 8.81 -31.04
CA ILE A 429 1.30 7.56 -31.66
C ILE A 429 0.10 6.61 -31.75
N ALA A 430 -0.06 5.95 -32.90
CA ALA A 430 -0.96 4.84 -33.09
C ALA A 430 -0.16 3.58 -33.46
N VAL A 431 -0.38 2.47 -32.75
CA VAL A 431 0.32 1.20 -32.99
C VAL A 431 -0.67 0.10 -33.24
N ILE A 432 -0.40 -0.74 -34.25
CA ILE A 432 -1.10 -2.00 -34.50
C ILE A 432 -0.09 -3.14 -34.38
N VAL A 433 -0.36 -4.07 -33.48
CA VAL A 433 0.42 -5.29 -33.28
C VAL A 433 -0.33 -6.47 -33.85
N ARG A 434 0.35 -7.29 -34.65
CA ARG A 434 -0.18 -8.56 -35.18
C ARG A 434 0.73 -9.71 -34.80
N ASP A 435 0.19 -10.91 -34.64
CA ASP A 435 1.02 -12.11 -34.61
C ASP A 435 1.47 -12.52 -36.02
N GLU A 436 2.36 -13.52 -36.09
CA GLU A 436 2.83 -14.16 -37.33
C GLU A 436 1.72 -14.74 -38.23
N LYS A 437 0.51 -14.96 -37.67
CA LYS A 437 -0.69 -15.43 -38.40
C LYS A 437 -1.57 -14.27 -38.88
N GLY A 438 -1.13 -13.03 -38.66
CA GLY A 438 -1.83 -11.80 -39.04
C GLY A 438 -2.98 -11.41 -38.09
N ARG A 439 -3.18 -12.14 -36.99
CA ARG A 439 -4.22 -11.88 -36.00
C ARG A 439 -3.79 -10.75 -35.08
N ASN A 440 -4.75 -9.97 -34.63
CA ASN A 440 -4.53 -9.03 -33.54
C ASN A 440 -4.32 -9.82 -32.23
N ALA A 441 -3.28 -9.47 -31.47
CA ALA A 441 -2.91 -10.16 -30.24
C ALA A 441 -2.70 -9.15 -29.10
N PRO A 442 -3.04 -9.50 -27.85
CA PRO A 442 -2.70 -8.67 -26.72
C PRO A 442 -1.16 -8.52 -26.63
N ALA A 443 -0.68 -7.33 -26.36
CA ALA A 443 0.76 -7.03 -26.40
C ALA A 443 1.12 -5.84 -25.52
N LYS A 444 2.35 -5.85 -25.00
CA LYS A 444 2.99 -4.69 -24.38
C LYS A 444 3.65 -3.84 -25.47
N VAL A 445 3.44 -2.54 -25.41
CA VAL A 445 4.07 -1.54 -26.28
C VAL A 445 4.86 -0.58 -25.41
N GLN A 446 6.12 -0.33 -25.73
CA GLN A 446 7.02 0.53 -24.94
C GLN A 446 7.73 1.54 -25.82
N LEU A 447 7.99 2.72 -25.25
CA LEU A 447 8.95 3.68 -25.80
C LEU A 447 10.20 3.67 -24.95
N ILE A 448 11.32 3.23 -25.53
CA ILE A 448 12.63 3.24 -24.87
C ILE A 448 13.48 4.35 -25.49
N THR A 449 14.22 5.07 -24.66
CA THR A 449 15.22 6.03 -25.16
C THR A 449 16.39 6.12 -24.19
N ASN A 450 17.31 7.05 -24.44
CA ASN A 450 18.52 7.22 -23.63
C ASN A 450 18.55 8.60 -22.99
N PHE A 451 18.97 8.67 -21.74
CA PHE A 451 19.35 9.94 -21.11
C PHE A 451 20.82 10.27 -21.42
N SER A 452 21.27 11.47 -21.04
CA SER A 452 22.62 11.94 -21.32
C SER A 452 23.70 11.07 -20.65
N GLU A 453 24.79 10.74 -21.36
CA GLU A 453 25.96 10.07 -20.76
C GLU A 453 26.53 10.85 -19.56
N ALA A 454 26.33 12.17 -19.51
CA ALA A 454 26.75 13.00 -18.39
C ALA A 454 25.99 12.74 -17.07
N ASP A 455 24.84 12.05 -17.14
CA ASP A 455 23.99 11.71 -16.00
C ASP A 455 24.12 10.25 -15.57
N LYS A 456 24.99 9.47 -16.25
CA LYS A 456 25.25 8.07 -15.92
C LYS A 456 25.72 7.92 -14.47
N GLY A 457 25.06 7.04 -13.73
CA GLY A 457 25.35 6.78 -12.31
C GLY A 457 24.78 7.83 -11.33
N LYS A 458 24.10 8.88 -11.82
CA LYS A 458 23.33 9.77 -10.96
C LYS A 458 21.96 9.14 -10.67
N ASP A 459 21.36 9.56 -9.57
CA ASP A 459 19.98 9.21 -9.23
C ASP A 459 19.01 9.76 -10.29
N PRO A 460 18.28 8.91 -11.04
CA PRO A 460 17.32 9.34 -12.05
C PRO A 460 16.25 10.31 -11.54
N ARG A 461 15.91 10.25 -10.25
CA ARG A 461 14.94 11.16 -9.60
C ARG A 461 15.38 12.62 -9.57
N SER A 462 16.66 12.88 -9.88
CA SER A 462 17.23 14.24 -9.89
C SER A 462 17.22 14.92 -11.27
N PHE A 463 17.03 14.18 -12.36
CA PHE A 463 17.14 14.72 -13.71
C PHE A 463 16.14 14.13 -14.73
N LEU A 464 15.69 12.89 -14.56
CA LEU A 464 14.86 12.17 -15.52
C LEU A 464 13.36 12.30 -15.24
N TYR A 465 12.99 12.26 -13.96
CA TYR A 465 11.62 12.42 -13.46
C TYR A 465 11.68 12.94 -12.03
N SER A 466 10.58 13.54 -11.55
CA SER A 466 10.45 13.94 -10.16
C SER A 466 9.21 13.32 -9.50
N LEU A 467 9.43 12.30 -8.67
CA LEU A 467 8.37 11.73 -7.83
C LEU A 467 7.76 12.79 -6.90
N ALA A 468 8.56 13.74 -6.42
CA ALA A 468 8.08 14.83 -5.56
C ALA A 468 7.04 15.71 -6.26
N LEU A 469 7.11 15.82 -7.60
CA LEU A 469 6.16 16.55 -8.43
C LEU A 469 5.02 15.67 -8.96
N GLY A 470 4.97 14.40 -8.55
CA GLY A 470 3.95 13.44 -8.99
C GLY A 470 4.16 12.90 -10.41
N GLU A 471 5.38 13.00 -10.96
CA GLU A 471 5.70 12.24 -12.18
C GLU A 471 5.82 10.76 -11.87
N HIS A 472 5.42 9.90 -12.81
CA HIS A 472 5.65 8.47 -12.69
C HIS A 472 7.15 8.12 -12.78
N HIS A 473 7.50 6.99 -12.17
CA HIS A 473 8.82 6.39 -12.30
C HIS A 473 9.13 6.08 -13.78
N ARG A 474 10.33 6.42 -14.25
CA ARG A 474 10.85 6.01 -15.57
C ARG A 474 11.95 4.97 -15.37
N PRO A 475 11.63 3.66 -15.42
CA PRO A 475 12.59 2.62 -15.11
C PRO A 475 13.81 2.66 -16.04
N THR A 476 14.99 2.64 -15.44
CA THR A 476 16.25 2.46 -16.18
C THR A 476 16.50 0.97 -16.46
N ALA A 477 17.34 0.64 -17.44
CA ALA A 477 17.61 -0.75 -17.82
C ALA A 477 18.39 -1.59 -16.79
N PHE A 478 18.74 -1.03 -15.61
CA PHE A 478 19.49 -1.68 -14.51
C PHE A 478 20.83 -2.34 -14.91
N ASP A 479 21.30 -2.12 -16.14
CA ASP A 479 22.55 -2.63 -16.72
C ASP A 479 23.71 -1.63 -16.58
N GLY A 480 23.49 -0.54 -15.82
CA GLY A 480 24.41 0.58 -15.71
C GLY A 480 24.53 1.41 -16.99
N GLY A 481 23.68 1.19 -18.00
CA GLY A 481 23.60 1.98 -19.22
C GLY A 481 22.79 3.27 -19.08
N THR A 482 22.44 3.88 -20.21
CA THR A 482 21.67 5.13 -20.28
C THR A 482 20.23 4.94 -20.74
N ARG A 483 19.81 3.68 -20.96
CA ARG A 483 18.47 3.34 -21.42
C ARG A 483 17.43 3.47 -20.31
N TYR A 484 16.27 4.01 -20.66
CA TYR A 484 15.10 4.05 -19.79
C TYR A 484 13.82 3.87 -20.60
N ILE A 485 12.77 3.40 -19.93
CA ILE A 485 11.41 3.31 -20.46
C ILE A 485 10.74 4.67 -20.24
N GLU A 486 10.43 5.38 -21.32
CA GLU A 486 9.66 6.62 -21.26
C GLU A 486 8.20 6.35 -20.91
N ASN A 487 7.62 5.30 -21.50
CA ASN A 487 6.26 4.87 -21.20
C ASN A 487 6.02 3.44 -21.70
N ALA A 488 5.01 2.76 -21.14
CA ALA A 488 4.57 1.43 -21.50
C ALA A 488 3.04 1.33 -21.48
N TRP A 489 2.47 0.58 -22.42
CA TRP A 489 1.04 0.29 -22.51
C TRP A 489 0.80 -1.18 -22.72
N TRP A 490 -0.29 -1.69 -22.16
CA TRP A 490 -0.76 -3.06 -22.36
C TRP A 490 -2.04 -2.99 -23.18
N THR A 491 -2.04 -3.66 -24.32
CA THR A 491 -3.14 -3.64 -25.28
C THR A 491 -3.85 -4.98 -25.24
N LYS A 492 -5.19 -4.95 -25.27
CA LYS A 492 -6.01 -6.18 -25.28
C LYS A 492 -6.06 -6.87 -26.65
N ASP A 493 -5.80 -6.13 -27.72
CA ASP A 493 -5.96 -6.57 -29.11
C ASP A 493 -4.86 -6.02 -30.03
N GLY A 494 -3.75 -5.58 -29.46
CA GLY A 494 -2.63 -5.04 -30.22
C GLY A 494 -2.86 -3.62 -30.75
N ARG A 495 -3.97 -2.94 -30.41
CA ARG A 495 -4.23 -1.56 -30.84
C ARG A 495 -3.92 -0.59 -29.72
N LEU A 496 -3.12 0.42 -30.03
CA LEU A 496 -2.81 1.54 -29.16
C LEU A 496 -3.05 2.85 -29.91
N GLU A 497 -3.67 3.82 -29.25
CA GLU A 497 -3.55 5.24 -29.58
C GLU A 497 -3.18 5.96 -28.28
N ALA A 498 -2.05 6.66 -28.25
CA ALA A 498 -1.55 7.32 -27.06
C ALA A 498 -0.97 8.69 -27.38
N ARG A 499 -1.10 9.61 -26.41
CA ARG A 499 -0.39 10.87 -26.39
C ARG A 499 0.88 10.72 -25.55
N VAL A 500 1.99 11.23 -26.04
CA VAL A 500 3.30 11.01 -25.43
C VAL A 500 4.18 12.24 -25.56
N ARG A 501 5.22 12.32 -24.72
CA ARG A 501 6.22 13.38 -24.81
C ARG A 501 6.88 13.35 -26.20
N PRO A 502 7.08 14.52 -26.84
CA PRO A 502 7.86 14.58 -28.07
C PRO A 502 9.30 14.10 -27.83
N GLY A 503 9.83 13.32 -28.75
CA GLY A 503 11.15 12.72 -28.63
C GLY A 503 11.48 11.72 -29.74
N THR A 504 12.68 11.13 -29.64
CA THR A 504 13.11 10.01 -30.49
C THR A 504 13.19 8.76 -29.63
N TYR A 505 12.52 7.70 -30.08
CA TYR A 505 12.31 6.49 -29.28
C TYR A 505 12.56 5.24 -30.09
N ASP A 506 13.05 4.20 -29.42
CA ASP A 506 12.89 2.82 -29.84
C ASP A 506 11.49 2.35 -29.41
N LEU A 507 10.58 2.18 -30.38
CA LEU A 507 9.28 1.57 -30.18
C LEU A 507 9.48 0.05 -30.09
N VAL A 508 9.22 -0.51 -28.92
CA VAL A 508 9.40 -1.93 -28.62
C VAL A 508 8.04 -2.57 -28.38
N VAL A 509 7.81 -3.75 -28.96
CA VAL A 509 6.61 -4.55 -28.73
C VAL A 509 7.01 -5.94 -28.26
N SER A 510 6.32 -6.45 -27.23
CA SER A 510 6.55 -7.78 -26.64
C SER A 510 5.25 -8.44 -26.18
N ARG A 511 5.32 -9.75 -25.91
CA ARG A 511 4.25 -10.57 -25.31
C ARG A 511 4.82 -11.58 -24.30
N GLY A 512 5.75 -11.14 -23.46
CA GLY A 512 6.47 -12.00 -22.53
C GLY A 512 7.56 -12.88 -23.17
N PRO A 513 8.20 -13.77 -22.37
CA PRO A 513 9.40 -14.51 -22.76
C PRO A 513 9.24 -15.50 -23.91
N GLU A 514 8.02 -15.93 -24.21
CA GLU A 514 7.75 -16.84 -25.33
C GLU A 514 7.80 -16.16 -26.71
N TYR A 515 7.96 -14.84 -26.75
CA TYR A 515 7.94 -14.04 -27.97
C TYR A 515 9.22 -13.20 -28.10
N GLU A 516 9.68 -13.03 -29.33
CA GLU A 516 10.82 -12.16 -29.65
C GLU A 516 10.45 -10.68 -29.47
N LEU A 517 11.44 -9.87 -29.07
CA LEU A 517 11.28 -8.42 -29.00
C LEU A 517 11.31 -7.81 -30.41
N THR A 518 10.27 -7.08 -30.78
CA THR A 518 10.23 -6.35 -32.05
C THR A 518 10.46 -4.86 -31.81
N THR A 519 11.51 -4.29 -32.42
CA THR A 519 11.94 -2.91 -32.18
C THR A 519 11.97 -2.08 -33.46
N LYS A 520 11.47 -0.84 -33.41
CA LYS A 520 11.56 0.15 -34.49
C LYS A 520 11.89 1.54 -33.96
N ARG A 521 12.89 2.20 -34.56
CA ARG A 521 13.22 3.60 -34.24
C ARG A 521 12.18 4.55 -34.86
N ILE A 522 11.64 5.47 -34.06
CA ILE A 522 10.64 6.47 -34.47
C ILE A 522 10.99 7.88 -33.94
N GLU A 523 10.50 8.90 -34.63
CA GLU A 523 10.58 10.31 -34.21
C GLU A 523 9.16 10.87 -34.00
N LEU A 524 8.88 11.40 -32.81
CA LEU A 524 7.60 11.96 -32.41
C LEU A 524 7.76 13.46 -32.14
N LYS A 525 7.23 14.30 -33.02
CA LYS A 525 7.28 15.77 -32.90
C LYS A 525 6.03 16.29 -32.17
N ALA A 526 6.14 17.43 -31.50
CA ALA A 526 4.99 18.08 -30.87
C ALA A 526 3.86 18.31 -31.89
N GLY A 527 2.65 17.89 -31.55
CA GLY A 527 1.46 17.96 -32.40
C GLY A 527 1.44 16.97 -33.59
N ALA A 528 2.47 16.14 -33.77
CA ALA A 528 2.51 15.16 -34.85
C ALA A 528 1.70 13.90 -34.52
N PHE A 529 1.20 13.25 -35.56
CA PHE A 529 0.55 11.94 -35.49
C PHE A 529 1.39 10.92 -36.27
N VAL A 530 1.85 9.86 -35.60
CA VAL A 530 2.65 8.78 -36.19
C VAL A 530 1.92 7.45 -36.03
N ALA A 531 1.78 6.69 -37.11
CA ALA A 531 1.14 5.39 -37.10
C ALA A 531 2.11 4.29 -37.51
N GLU A 532 2.15 3.20 -36.73
CA GLU A 532 3.07 2.09 -36.93
C GLU A 532 2.37 0.72 -36.85
N GLN A 533 2.91 -0.25 -37.58
CA GLN A 533 2.50 -1.65 -37.48
C GLN A 533 3.72 -2.52 -37.20
N LEU A 534 3.64 -3.37 -36.18
CA LEU A 534 4.68 -4.32 -35.79
C LEU A 534 4.10 -5.72 -35.70
N VAL A 535 4.96 -6.72 -35.84
CA VAL A 535 4.59 -8.15 -35.82
C VAL A 535 5.27 -8.82 -34.63
N LEU A 536 4.54 -9.64 -33.88
CA LEU A 536 5.06 -10.53 -32.85
C LEU A 536 5.44 -11.87 -33.46
N GLU A 537 6.65 -12.32 -33.16
CA GLU A 537 7.18 -13.62 -33.57
C GLU A 537 7.33 -14.50 -32.32
N ARG A 538 6.79 -15.71 -32.35
CA ARG A 538 6.95 -16.64 -31.23
C ARG A 538 8.36 -17.24 -31.27
N ALA A 539 9.07 -17.21 -30.15
CA ALA A 539 10.47 -17.65 -30.06
C ALA A 539 10.60 -19.17 -29.94
N TYR A 540 9.70 -19.82 -29.21
CA TYR A 540 9.70 -21.28 -28.98
C TYR A 540 8.30 -21.83 -28.66
N GLU A 541 8.11 -23.15 -28.81
CA GLU A 541 6.89 -23.85 -28.43
C GLU A 541 6.96 -24.39 -26.99
N THR A 542 5.81 -24.43 -26.30
CA THR A 542 5.65 -24.88 -24.91
C THR A 542 4.62 -26.02 -24.81
N ASP A 543 4.77 -27.09 -25.60
CA ASP A 543 3.78 -28.19 -25.72
C ASP A 543 3.28 -28.72 -24.36
N GLY A 544 2.01 -28.46 -24.07
CA GLY A 544 1.31 -28.81 -22.84
C GLY A 544 1.66 -28.01 -21.59
N TRP A 545 2.48 -26.96 -21.68
CA TRP A 545 2.83 -26.06 -20.59
C TRP A 545 2.21 -24.67 -20.82
N VAL A 546 1.64 -24.09 -19.77
CA VAL A 546 1.04 -22.75 -19.83
C VAL A 546 1.65 -21.86 -18.76
N ALA A 547 1.94 -20.60 -19.10
CA ALA A 547 2.50 -19.63 -18.19
C ALA A 547 1.39 -19.02 -17.34
N GLY A 548 1.57 -19.08 -16.02
CA GLY A 548 0.63 -18.54 -15.06
C GLY A 548 1.29 -17.63 -14.04
N ASP A 549 0.51 -16.66 -13.58
CA ASP A 549 0.80 -15.92 -12.37
C ASP A 549 -0.28 -16.20 -11.33
N TYR A 550 0.18 -16.63 -10.15
CA TYR A 550 -0.64 -17.23 -9.09
C TYR A 550 -0.72 -16.34 -7.85
N HIS A 551 -0.21 -15.11 -7.96
CA HIS A 551 -0.29 -14.08 -6.92
C HIS A 551 -0.31 -12.69 -7.59
N LEU A 552 -1.50 -12.08 -7.64
CA LEU A 552 -1.78 -10.83 -8.37
C LEU A 552 -2.74 -9.95 -7.57
N HIS A 553 -2.50 -8.63 -7.58
CA HIS A 553 -3.40 -7.64 -6.99
C HIS A 553 -4.00 -6.72 -8.05
N ALA A 554 -5.28 -6.43 -7.89
CA ALA A 554 -6.04 -5.43 -8.61
C ALA A 554 -6.74 -4.52 -7.59
N ARG A 555 -7.55 -3.60 -8.11
CA ARG A 555 -8.21 -2.55 -7.32
C ARG A 555 -8.97 -3.00 -6.06
N PRO A 556 -9.56 -4.22 -5.97
CA PRO A 556 -10.16 -4.68 -4.71
C PRO A 556 -9.14 -4.88 -3.56
N SER A 557 -7.85 -5.04 -3.85
CA SER A 557 -6.77 -5.11 -2.86
C SER A 557 -6.46 -3.74 -2.30
N THR A 558 -6.33 -3.61 -0.98
CA THR A 558 -6.14 -2.31 -0.29
C THR A 558 -4.90 -1.54 -0.70
N ASP A 559 -3.93 -2.19 -1.32
CA ASP A 559 -2.63 -1.67 -1.72
C ASP A 559 -2.40 -1.66 -3.23
N SER A 560 -3.44 -1.95 -4.04
CA SER A 560 -3.39 -1.81 -5.49
C SER A 560 -4.47 -0.88 -6.00
N GLY A 561 -4.08 0.04 -6.89
CA GLY A 561 -5.01 0.93 -7.60
C GLY A 561 -5.42 0.44 -8.99
N VAL A 562 -4.93 -0.73 -9.44
CA VAL A 562 -5.03 -1.17 -10.84
C VAL A 562 -6.43 -1.69 -11.15
N PRO A 563 -7.22 -1.05 -12.04
CA PRO A 563 -8.53 -1.55 -12.41
C PRO A 563 -8.48 -3.00 -12.90
N ILE A 564 -9.47 -3.82 -12.54
CA ILE A 564 -9.50 -5.26 -12.90
C ILE A 564 -9.33 -5.46 -14.42
N ILE A 565 -9.94 -4.60 -15.24
CA ILE A 565 -9.79 -4.65 -16.70
C ILE A 565 -8.32 -4.45 -17.11
N ASP A 566 -7.64 -3.45 -16.55
CA ASP A 566 -6.24 -3.17 -16.87
C ASP A 566 -5.33 -4.30 -16.38
N ARG A 567 -5.64 -4.91 -15.22
CA ARG A 567 -4.92 -6.08 -14.72
C ARG A 567 -5.04 -7.27 -15.68
N VAL A 568 -6.24 -7.68 -16.07
CA VAL A 568 -6.39 -8.83 -17.00
C VAL A 568 -5.80 -8.55 -18.38
N VAL A 569 -5.88 -7.31 -18.85
CA VAL A 569 -5.22 -6.88 -20.10
C VAL A 569 -3.71 -6.97 -19.96
N SER A 570 -3.15 -6.51 -18.85
CA SER A 570 -1.71 -6.58 -18.60
C SER A 570 -1.20 -8.03 -18.50
N CYS A 571 -1.91 -8.92 -17.79
CA CYS A 571 -1.55 -10.34 -17.72
C CYS A 571 -1.53 -10.99 -19.11
N ALA A 572 -2.62 -10.77 -19.88
CA ALA A 572 -2.68 -11.29 -21.24
C ALA A 572 -1.54 -10.70 -22.09
N ALA A 573 -1.30 -9.40 -22.05
CA ALA A 573 -0.28 -8.72 -22.83
C ALA A 573 1.17 -9.09 -22.43
N GLU A 574 1.43 -9.53 -21.20
CA GLU A 574 2.71 -10.09 -20.73
C GLU A 574 2.86 -11.60 -21.04
N GLY A 575 1.93 -12.17 -21.81
CA GLY A 575 1.98 -13.54 -22.29
C GLY A 575 1.60 -14.59 -21.24
N LEU A 576 0.81 -14.22 -20.23
CA LEU A 576 0.23 -15.19 -19.31
C LEU A 576 -1.03 -15.80 -19.91
N GLU A 577 -1.18 -17.11 -19.76
CA GLU A 577 -2.40 -17.85 -20.07
C GLU A 577 -3.25 -18.14 -18.82
N VAL A 578 -2.68 -18.04 -17.61
CA VAL A 578 -3.38 -18.21 -16.34
C VAL A 578 -3.14 -17.01 -15.43
N ALA A 579 -4.21 -16.48 -14.84
CA ALA A 579 -4.14 -15.45 -13.79
C ALA A 579 -5.06 -15.84 -12.62
N VAL A 580 -4.49 -15.97 -11.43
CA VAL A 580 -5.27 -16.15 -10.20
C VAL A 580 -5.50 -14.78 -9.56
N ALA A 581 -6.77 -14.43 -9.31
CA ALA A 581 -7.12 -13.15 -8.69
C ALA A 581 -7.00 -13.30 -7.17
N THR A 582 -5.97 -12.72 -6.56
CA THR A 582 -5.63 -12.95 -5.14
C THR A 582 -5.59 -11.64 -4.36
N ASP A 583 -6.60 -10.80 -4.53
CA ASP A 583 -6.72 -9.55 -3.79
C ASP A 583 -6.78 -9.81 -2.27
N HIS A 584 -6.22 -8.89 -1.48
CA HIS A 584 -6.15 -9.04 -0.02
C HIS A 584 -7.53 -9.17 0.61
N ASN A 585 -7.78 -10.32 1.23
CA ASN A 585 -9.01 -10.64 1.95
C ASN A 585 -10.30 -10.46 1.11
N TYR A 586 -10.19 -10.49 -0.22
CA TYR A 586 -11.27 -10.30 -1.17
C TYR A 586 -11.27 -11.44 -2.19
N ILE A 587 -12.42 -12.09 -2.40
CA ILE A 587 -12.57 -13.11 -3.45
C ILE A 587 -12.98 -12.43 -4.75
N THR A 588 -12.03 -12.33 -5.68
CA THR A 588 -12.22 -11.63 -6.96
C THR A 588 -12.44 -12.60 -8.13
N ASP A 589 -13.30 -12.23 -9.08
CA ASP A 589 -13.46 -12.93 -10.36
C ASP A 589 -12.94 -12.08 -11.52
N TYR A 590 -11.95 -12.59 -12.25
CA TYR A 590 -11.47 -11.97 -13.48
C TYR A 590 -12.31 -12.35 -14.71
N ALA A 591 -13.13 -13.41 -14.68
CA ALA A 591 -13.87 -13.89 -15.84
C ALA A 591 -14.77 -12.80 -16.49
N PRO A 592 -15.52 -11.96 -15.74
CA PRO A 592 -16.31 -10.88 -16.35
C PRO A 592 -15.45 -9.86 -17.10
N ALA A 593 -14.28 -9.50 -16.55
CA ALA A 593 -13.37 -8.53 -17.18
C ALA A 593 -12.65 -9.11 -18.39
N ILE A 594 -12.27 -10.39 -18.33
CA ILE A 594 -11.71 -11.16 -19.45
C ILE A 594 -12.71 -11.17 -20.62
N ALA A 595 -13.96 -11.55 -20.35
CA ALA A 595 -15.01 -11.60 -21.36
C ALA A 595 -15.33 -10.23 -21.96
N ALA A 596 -15.47 -9.19 -21.12
CA ALA A 596 -15.72 -7.82 -21.57
C ALA A 596 -14.57 -7.25 -22.43
N SER A 597 -13.35 -7.77 -22.23
CA SER A 597 -12.16 -7.39 -22.99
C SER A 597 -11.93 -8.25 -24.23
N GLY A 598 -12.68 -9.34 -24.41
CA GLY A 598 -12.49 -10.30 -25.50
C GLY A 598 -11.24 -11.17 -25.33
N LEU A 599 -10.82 -11.40 -24.08
CA LEU A 599 -9.58 -12.11 -23.73
C LEU A 599 -9.78 -13.60 -23.43
N ASP A 600 -11.00 -14.15 -23.53
CA ASP A 600 -11.27 -15.58 -23.30
C ASP A 600 -10.35 -16.53 -24.08
N PRO A 601 -9.92 -16.23 -25.32
CA PRO A 601 -8.97 -17.08 -26.04
C PRO A 601 -7.54 -17.03 -25.47
N TRP A 602 -7.21 -16.04 -24.65
CA TRP A 602 -5.84 -15.72 -24.25
C TRP A 602 -5.56 -15.95 -22.78
N LEU A 603 -6.57 -15.82 -21.92
CA LEU A 603 -6.38 -15.81 -20.47
C LEU A 603 -7.49 -16.56 -19.75
N LEU A 604 -7.10 -17.50 -18.90
CA LEU A 604 -7.97 -18.15 -17.92
C LEU A 604 -7.82 -17.43 -16.56
N GLY A 605 -8.90 -16.80 -16.11
CA GLY A 605 -9.02 -16.28 -14.76
C GLY A 605 -9.44 -17.37 -13.77
N ILE A 606 -8.79 -17.43 -12.62
CA ILE A 606 -9.18 -18.33 -11.51
C ILE A 606 -9.53 -17.46 -10.30
N PRO A 607 -10.77 -17.53 -9.78
CA PRO A 607 -11.13 -16.84 -8.56
C PRO A 607 -10.34 -17.34 -7.36
N GLY A 608 -9.74 -16.43 -6.61
CA GLY A 608 -8.98 -16.71 -5.41
C GLY A 608 -9.05 -15.55 -4.44
N MET A 609 -8.24 -15.63 -3.40
CA MET A 609 -7.93 -14.52 -2.49
C MET A 609 -6.54 -14.73 -1.93
N GLU A 610 -5.85 -13.64 -1.61
CA GLU A 610 -4.77 -13.71 -0.63
C GLU A 610 -5.37 -13.46 0.74
N LEU A 611 -5.39 -14.50 1.58
CA LEU A 611 -5.68 -14.31 3.00
C LEU A 611 -4.49 -13.59 3.63
N THR A 612 -4.72 -12.32 3.97
CA THR A 612 -3.76 -11.46 4.64
C THR A 612 -4.09 -11.44 6.12
N THR A 613 -3.33 -12.24 6.86
CA THR A 613 -3.22 -11.99 8.30
C THR A 613 -2.28 -10.82 8.50
N PHE A 614 -2.55 -9.92 9.44
CA PHE A 614 -1.71 -8.74 9.65
C PHE A 614 -0.25 -9.06 10.06
N GLU A 615 0.06 -10.33 10.38
CA GLU A 615 1.39 -10.74 10.84
C GLU A 615 1.78 -12.16 10.47
N MET A 616 0.93 -13.15 10.79
CA MET A 616 1.22 -14.59 10.78
C MET A 616 1.78 -15.11 9.44
N GLY A 617 1.31 -14.57 8.34
CA GLY A 617 1.48 -15.16 7.03
C GLY A 617 0.46 -14.62 6.05
N HIS A 618 0.85 -14.55 4.79
CA HIS A 618 -0.11 -14.47 3.70
C HIS A 618 -0.27 -15.82 3.00
N PHE A 619 -1.51 -16.12 2.63
CA PHE A 619 -1.85 -17.42 2.08
C PHE A 619 -2.84 -17.29 0.93
N ASN A 620 -2.47 -17.71 -0.28
CA ASN A 620 -3.43 -17.79 -1.37
C ASN A 620 -4.33 -19.02 -1.22
N GLY A 621 -5.63 -18.81 -1.43
CA GLY A 621 -6.61 -19.87 -1.61
C GLY A 621 -7.23 -19.79 -2.99
N PHE A 622 -7.23 -20.89 -3.75
CA PHE A 622 -7.90 -20.98 -5.05
C PHE A 622 -8.16 -22.44 -5.48
N PRO A 623 -9.19 -22.74 -6.30
CA PRO A 623 -10.24 -21.84 -6.76
C PRO A 623 -11.37 -21.69 -5.75
N LEU A 624 -11.75 -20.46 -5.42
CA LEU A 624 -12.77 -20.16 -4.41
C LEU A 624 -14.15 -19.89 -5.00
N LYS A 625 -15.20 -20.06 -4.19
CA LYS A 625 -16.57 -19.66 -4.51
C LYS A 625 -16.77 -18.21 -4.09
N ILE A 626 -17.43 -17.44 -4.93
CA ILE A 626 -17.85 -16.08 -4.59
C ILE A 626 -19.22 -16.14 -3.92
N ASP A 627 -19.34 -15.48 -2.78
CA ASP A 627 -20.59 -15.19 -2.09
C ASP A 627 -21.11 -13.81 -2.49
N PRO A 628 -22.19 -13.71 -3.29
CA PRO A 628 -22.78 -12.42 -3.68
C PRO A 628 -23.39 -11.63 -2.51
N GLY A 629 -23.59 -12.26 -1.34
CA GLY A 629 -24.07 -11.59 -0.13
C GLY A 629 -22.98 -10.94 0.71
N SER A 630 -21.71 -11.17 0.37
CA SER A 630 -20.54 -10.62 1.05
C SER A 630 -20.08 -9.31 0.39
N THR A 631 -19.58 -8.37 1.19
CA THR A 631 -18.94 -7.15 0.67
C THR A 631 -17.55 -7.40 0.09
N ARG A 632 -16.97 -8.59 0.34
CA ARG A 632 -15.63 -9.00 -0.10
C ARG A 632 -15.59 -10.34 -0.83
N GLY A 633 -16.73 -10.83 -1.31
CA GLY A 633 -16.85 -12.10 -2.03
C GLY A 633 -16.70 -13.38 -1.19
N GLY A 634 -16.38 -13.33 0.10
CA GLY A 634 -16.34 -14.52 0.97
C GLY A 634 -15.41 -14.41 2.19
N GLU A 635 -15.68 -13.45 3.08
CA GLU A 635 -14.90 -13.25 4.31
C GLU A 635 -15.08 -14.38 5.34
N PHE A 636 -14.05 -14.60 6.14
CA PHE A 636 -14.10 -15.42 7.34
C PHE A 636 -13.20 -14.84 8.43
N VAL A 637 -13.43 -15.31 9.66
CA VAL A 637 -12.62 -14.93 10.82
C VAL A 637 -11.23 -15.54 10.68
N TRP A 638 -10.23 -14.68 10.49
CA TRP A 638 -8.82 -15.06 10.43
C TRP A 638 -8.03 -14.68 11.67
N ALA A 639 -8.45 -13.62 12.38
CA ALA A 639 -7.75 -13.16 13.57
C ALA A 639 -7.79 -14.21 14.70
N ASN A 640 -6.67 -14.32 15.42
CA ASN A 640 -6.47 -15.26 16.53
C ASN A 640 -6.74 -16.73 16.17
N GLN A 641 -6.58 -17.12 14.90
CA GLN A 641 -6.71 -18.51 14.46
C GLN A 641 -5.33 -19.12 14.23
N ILE A 642 -5.22 -20.42 14.54
CA ILE A 642 -4.01 -21.19 14.24
C ILE A 642 -3.89 -21.45 12.72
N PRO A 643 -2.67 -21.61 12.17
CA PRO A 643 -2.45 -21.81 10.74
C PRO A 643 -3.29 -22.95 10.13
N GLN A 644 -3.35 -24.11 10.79
CA GLN A 644 -4.14 -25.25 10.29
C GLN A 644 -5.62 -24.88 10.07
N LYS A 645 -6.21 -24.10 10.97
CA LYS A 645 -7.60 -23.70 10.87
C LYS A 645 -7.82 -22.71 9.72
N LEU A 646 -6.87 -21.80 9.48
CA LEU A 646 -6.90 -20.90 8.34
C LEU A 646 -6.87 -21.68 7.02
N PHE A 647 -5.99 -22.67 6.91
CA PHE A 647 -5.91 -23.55 5.73
C PHE A 647 -7.23 -24.31 5.53
N ASP A 648 -7.78 -24.88 6.59
CA ASP A 648 -9.07 -25.57 6.55
C ASP A 648 -10.23 -24.67 6.11
N GLN A 649 -10.23 -23.40 6.53
CA GLN A 649 -11.22 -22.38 6.15
C GLN A 649 -11.08 -22.00 4.67
N LEU A 650 -9.86 -21.75 4.17
CA LEU A 650 -9.62 -21.51 2.74
C LEU A 650 -10.11 -22.69 1.89
N ARG A 651 -9.81 -23.92 2.31
CA ARG A 651 -10.30 -25.13 1.64
C ARG A 651 -11.82 -25.27 1.71
N ALA A 652 -12.47 -24.76 2.76
CA ALA A 652 -13.93 -24.78 2.89
C ALA A 652 -14.64 -23.79 1.95
N LEU A 653 -13.97 -22.69 1.58
CA LEU A 653 -14.44 -21.72 0.59
C LEU A 653 -14.26 -22.19 -0.86
N ALA A 654 -13.45 -23.24 -1.07
CA ALA A 654 -13.16 -23.74 -2.41
C ALA A 654 -14.40 -24.23 -3.16
N THR A 655 -14.35 -24.13 -4.50
CA THR A 655 -15.38 -24.71 -5.38
C THR A 655 -15.53 -26.21 -5.13
N ASP A 656 -14.40 -26.90 -5.03
CA ASP A 656 -14.24 -28.30 -4.69
C ASP A 656 -13.08 -28.42 -3.69
N ARG A 657 -13.34 -28.92 -2.49
CA ARG A 657 -12.37 -28.98 -1.39
C ARG A 657 -11.15 -29.83 -1.74
N GLU A 658 -11.34 -30.93 -2.47
CA GLU A 658 -10.27 -31.86 -2.86
C GLU A 658 -9.42 -31.33 -4.02
N LYS A 659 -9.91 -30.30 -4.71
CA LYS A 659 -9.25 -29.60 -5.82
C LYS A 659 -8.99 -28.13 -5.45
N SER A 660 -8.62 -27.89 -4.21
CA SER A 660 -8.17 -26.59 -3.73
C SER A 660 -6.65 -26.53 -3.63
N ILE A 661 -6.10 -25.35 -3.76
CA ILE A 661 -4.71 -24.99 -3.48
C ILE A 661 -4.74 -24.02 -2.31
N VAL A 662 -3.97 -24.35 -1.29
CA VAL A 662 -3.47 -23.39 -0.31
C VAL A 662 -2.00 -23.18 -0.61
N GLN A 663 -1.62 -21.94 -0.90
CA GLN A 663 -0.25 -21.55 -1.19
C GLN A 663 0.26 -20.65 -0.07
N VAL A 664 1.51 -20.87 0.37
CA VAL A 664 2.22 -19.95 1.27
C VAL A 664 2.94 -18.91 0.43
N ASN A 665 2.65 -17.63 0.67
CA ASN A 665 3.22 -16.53 -0.09
C ASN A 665 4.45 -15.95 0.61
N HIS A 666 5.37 -15.37 -0.18
CA HIS A 666 6.60 -14.67 0.24
C HIS A 666 7.12 -15.07 1.63
N PRO A 667 7.44 -16.36 1.87
CA PRO A 667 7.46 -16.94 3.21
C PRO A 667 8.55 -16.37 4.14
N ARG A 668 9.58 -15.75 3.57
CA ARG A 668 10.72 -15.16 4.30
C ARG A 668 10.59 -13.65 4.52
N GLN A 669 9.53 -13.01 4.03
CA GLN A 669 9.29 -11.60 4.30
C GLN A 669 9.21 -11.34 5.81
N GLN A 670 10.03 -10.42 6.30
CA GLN A 670 10.29 -10.25 7.74
C GLN A 670 9.01 -10.02 8.56
N VAL A 671 8.09 -9.23 8.02
CA VAL A 671 6.72 -9.05 8.49
C VAL A 671 5.84 -9.68 7.41
N LEU A 672 4.81 -10.44 7.78
CA LEU A 672 3.87 -11.13 6.87
C LEU A 672 4.34 -12.46 6.28
N GLY A 673 5.63 -12.83 6.38
CA GLY A 673 6.14 -14.11 5.90
C GLY A 673 5.96 -15.24 6.91
N TYR A 674 5.23 -16.29 6.53
CA TYR A 674 4.90 -17.41 7.44
C TYR A 674 6.12 -18.12 8.03
N TRP A 675 7.19 -18.30 7.26
CA TRP A 675 8.42 -18.90 7.76
C TRP A 675 9.27 -17.95 8.60
N ALA A 676 9.19 -16.64 8.35
CA ALA A 676 9.82 -15.64 9.19
C ALA A 676 9.16 -15.61 10.58
N GLN A 677 7.82 -15.62 10.66
CA GLN A 677 7.08 -15.55 11.93
C GLN A 677 7.29 -16.79 12.82
N PHE A 678 7.40 -17.98 12.23
CA PHE A 678 7.68 -19.21 12.97
C PHE A 678 9.16 -19.51 13.16
N PHE A 679 10.05 -18.62 12.69
CA PHE A 679 11.49 -18.84 12.69
C PHE A 679 11.84 -20.22 12.15
N ILE A 680 11.42 -20.52 10.93
CA ILE A 680 11.70 -21.82 10.32
C ILE A 680 13.19 -21.90 9.98
N ASP A 681 13.87 -22.91 10.52
CA ASP A 681 15.28 -23.17 10.22
C ASP A 681 15.42 -23.70 8.78
N GLU A 682 16.33 -23.10 8.00
CA GLU A 682 16.52 -23.47 6.59
C GLU A 682 16.97 -24.91 6.37
N THR A 683 17.71 -25.50 7.33
CA THR A 683 18.32 -26.82 7.17
C THR A 683 17.40 -27.93 7.64
N THR A 684 16.52 -27.63 8.58
CA THR A 684 15.60 -28.60 9.16
C THR A 684 14.15 -28.37 8.74
N ALA A 685 13.78 -27.22 8.18
CA ALA A 685 12.40 -26.85 7.92
C ALA A 685 11.48 -27.00 9.15
N LEU A 686 12.02 -26.75 10.35
CA LEU A 686 11.27 -26.81 11.61
C LEU A 686 11.37 -25.45 12.35
N PRO A 687 10.34 -25.07 13.10
CA PRO A 687 10.37 -23.86 13.92
C PRO A 687 11.42 -23.98 15.03
N TYR A 688 12.06 -22.86 15.36
CA TYR A 688 12.89 -22.72 16.55
C TYR A 688 12.50 -21.48 17.36
N ALA A 689 12.86 -21.44 18.64
CA ALA A 689 12.65 -20.26 19.46
C ALA A 689 13.83 -19.28 19.28
N PRO A 690 13.60 -18.05 18.79
CA PRO A 690 14.65 -17.04 18.71
C PRO A 690 15.09 -16.60 20.11
N SER A 691 16.33 -16.12 20.23
CA SER A 691 16.88 -15.60 21.49
C SER A 691 17.50 -14.21 21.30
N GLY A 692 17.86 -13.57 22.40
CA GLY A 692 18.41 -12.21 22.39
C GLY A 692 17.43 -11.18 21.84
N ILE A 693 17.93 -10.20 21.07
CA ILE A 693 17.09 -9.12 20.53
C ILE A 693 16.02 -9.62 19.55
N LEU A 694 16.26 -10.71 18.82
CA LEU A 694 15.24 -11.31 17.95
C LEU A 694 14.09 -11.91 18.76
N GLY A 695 14.37 -12.40 19.98
CA GLY A 695 13.32 -12.82 20.90
C GLY A 695 12.40 -11.66 21.30
N LEU A 696 12.94 -10.45 21.50
CA LEU A 696 12.11 -9.26 21.78
C LEU A 696 11.12 -8.96 20.65
N PHE A 697 11.49 -9.33 19.42
CA PHE A 697 10.70 -9.19 18.20
C PHE A 697 10.20 -10.56 17.70
N ALA A 698 9.78 -11.44 18.60
CA ALA A 698 9.12 -12.69 18.26
C ALA A 698 7.61 -12.57 18.57
N PRO A 699 6.72 -13.20 17.79
CA PRO A 699 5.30 -13.18 18.10
C PRO A 699 4.98 -14.18 19.24
N TYR A 700 4.21 -13.72 20.23
CA TYR A 700 3.95 -14.47 21.48
C TYR A 700 2.51 -15.00 21.63
N GLY A 701 1.64 -14.73 20.66
CA GLY A 701 0.25 -15.23 20.66
C GLY A 701 0.17 -16.76 20.68
N ASP A 702 -0.94 -17.30 21.21
CA ASP A 702 -1.16 -18.75 21.28
C ASP A 702 -1.07 -19.39 19.88
N GLU A 703 -1.53 -18.69 18.87
CA GLU A 703 -1.50 -19.06 17.46
C GLU A 703 -0.09 -19.21 16.87
N PHE A 704 0.92 -18.54 17.44
CA PHE A 704 2.31 -18.56 16.99
C PHE A 704 3.17 -19.63 17.68
N LYS A 705 2.60 -20.40 18.60
CA LYS A 705 3.33 -21.52 19.23
C LYS A 705 3.85 -22.46 18.16
N ALA A 706 5.12 -22.88 18.29
CA ALA A 706 5.76 -23.81 17.36
C ALA A 706 4.95 -25.10 17.12
N SER A 707 4.16 -25.57 18.09
CA SER A 707 3.27 -26.73 17.95
C SER A 707 2.08 -26.52 16.99
N ASN A 708 1.76 -25.26 16.68
CA ASN A 708 0.69 -24.87 15.77
C ASN A 708 1.19 -24.64 14.33
N TYR A 709 2.49 -24.71 14.10
CA TYR A 709 3.06 -24.69 12.76
C TYR A 709 2.46 -25.83 11.93
N SER A 710 1.79 -25.48 10.84
CA SER A 710 1.23 -26.43 9.88
C SER A 710 2.01 -26.41 8.57
N VAL A 711 2.12 -27.61 8.00
CA VAL A 711 2.69 -27.90 6.67
C VAL A 711 1.60 -28.34 5.67
N ASP A 712 0.32 -28.17 6.01
CA ASP A 712 -0.85 -28.59 5.21
C ASP A 712 -1.19 -27.61 4.06
N PHE A 713 -0.15 -27.16 3.36
CA PHE A 713 -0.24 -26.31 2.18
C PHE A 713 0.24 -27.08 0.94
N ASP A 714 -0.32 -26.76 -0.23
CA ASP A 714 -0.05 -27.46 -1.49
C ASP A 714 1.09 -26.82 -2.29
N ALA A 715 1.33 -25.52 -2.09
CA ALA A 715 2.30 -24.74 -2.85
C ALA A 715 3.01 -23.70 -1.97
N VAL A 716 4.18 -23.25 -2.42
CA VAL A 716 4.96 -22.21 -1.73
C VAL A 716 5.74 -21.37 -2.73
N GLU A 717 5.77 -20.07 -2.50
CA GLU A 717 6.57 -19.16 -3.30
C GLU A 717 8.07 -19.32 -3.03
N LEU A 718 8.82 -19.59 -4.09
CA LEU A 718 10.29 -19.60 -4.09
C LEU A 718 10.87 -18.29 -4.61
N LEU A 719 10.14 -17.66 -5.53
CA LEU A 719 10.47 -16.40 -6.18
C LEU A 719 9.22 -15.51 -6.20
N THR A 720 9.30 -14.36 -5.53
CA THR A 720 8.19 -13.39 -5.45
C THR A 720 8.67 -12.04 -5.96
N GLY A 721 8.12 -11.58 -7.08
CA GLY A 721 8.41 -10.27 -7.68
C GLY A 721 9.91 -10.01 -7.83
N HIS A 722 10.36 -8.88 -7.28
CA HIS A 722 11.77 -8.45 -7.31
C HIS A 722 12.60 -8.88 -6.08
N ARG A 723 12.04 -9.70 -5.17
CA ARG A 723 12.69 -10.13 -3.91
C ARG A 723 13.73 -11.23 -4.12
N LEU A 724 14.71 -10.98 -4.99
CA LEU A 724 15.76 -11.94 -5.31
C LEU A 724 16.65 -12.26 -4.10
N GLU A 725 16.69 -11.36 -3.12
CA GLU A 725 17.41 -11.50 -1.86
C GLU A 725 16.87 -12.61 -0.95
N ASP A 726 15.60 -13.00 -1.10
CA ASP A 726 14.95 -13.99 -0.25
C ASP A 726 15.12 -15.43 -0.78
N ILE A 727 15.54 -15.60 -2.04
CA ILE A 727 15.62 -16.91 -2.71
C ILE A 727 16.63 -17.82 -2.01
N HIS A 728 17.82 -17.28 -1.74
CA HIS A 728 18.95 -18.03 -1.20
C HIS A 728 19.49 -17.38 0.06
N SER A 729 20.02 -18.20 0.96
CA SER A 729 20.62 -17.70 2.20
C SER A 729 21.71 -16.66 1.92
N TYR A 730 21.62 -15.50 2.57
CA TYR A 730 22.47 -14.36 2.25
C TYR A 730 23.95 -14.69 2.40
N ARG A 731 24.69 -14.49 1.32
CA ARG A 731 26.13 -14.68 1.23
C ARG A 731 26.82 -13.33 1.21
N ALA A 732 27.80 -13.15 2.09
CA ALA A 732 28.52 -11.89 2.18
C ALA A 732 29.26 -11.59 0.86
N PRO A 733 29.27 -10.33 0.39
CA PRO A 733 30.01 -9.93 -0.81
C PRO A 733 31.50 -10.27 -0.73
N ASN A 734 32.12 -10.48 -1.89
CA ASN A 734 33.56 -10.66 -2.01
C ASN A 734 34.13 -9.73 -3.10
N PRO A 735 34.90 -8.68 -2.72
CA PRO A 735 35.36 -8.36 -1.37
C PRO A 735 34.24 -7.80 -0.47
N LEU A 736 34.46 -7.80 0.85
CA LEU A 736 33.54 -7.17 1.80
C LEU A 736 33.50 -5.65 1.61
N PRO A 737 32.35 -5.01 1.91
CA PRO A 737 32.27 -3.55 1.96
C PRO A 737 33.19 -2.98 3.06
N PRO A 738 33.57 -1.69 3.00
CA PRO A 738 34.50 -1.07 3.94
C PRO A 738 34.09 -1.15 5.42
N ASP A 739 32.78 -1.19 5.68
CA ASP A 739 32.21 -1.38 7.01
C ASP A 739 31.13 -2.48 6.95
N PRO A 740 31.53 -3.77 6.97
CA PRO A 740 30.59 -4.88 6.80
C PRO A 740 29.74 -5.14 8.03
N CYS A 741 30.03 -4.47 9.16
CA CYS A 741 29.36 -4.67 10.44
C CYS A 741 28.54 -3.45 10.86
N GLY A 742 28.78 -2.29 10.26
CA GLY A 742 28.15 -1.05 10.66
C GLY A 742 28.59 -0.64 12.07
N PRO A 743 27.74 0.07 12.82
CA PRO A 743 28.10 0.61 14.14
C PRO A 743 28.23 -0.46 15.24
N MET A 744 27.88 -1.71 14.98
CA MET A 744 27.98 -2.83 15.93
C MET A 744 28.98 -3.88 15.43
N PRO A 745 29.80 -4.50 16.29
CA PRO A 745 30.71 -5.55 15.85
C PRO A 745 29.95 -6.77 15.31
N CYS A 746 30.37 -7.31 14.16
CA CYS A 746 29.88 -8.61 13.69
C CYS A 746 30.29 -9.70 14.68
N ASN A 747 29.31 -10.38 15.26
CA ASN A 747 29.54 -11.55 16.09
C ASN A 747 28.59 -12.68 15.66
N PRO A 748 29.09 -13.75 15.00
CA PRO A 748 30.49 -13.99 14.59
C PRO A 748 30.98 -13.03 13.48
N PRO A 749 32.30 -12.96 13.21
CA PRO A 749 32.85 -12.19 12.10
C PRO A 749 32.26 -12.60 10.74
N VAL A 750 31.97 -11.62 9.88
CA VAL A 750 31.50 -11.88 8.51
C VAL A 750 32.68 -12.24 7.61
N MET A 751 32.59 -13.37 6.91
CA MET A 751 33.64 -13.87 6.02
C MET A 751 33.25 -13.62 4.55
N PRO A 752 34.15 -13.07 3.69
CA PRO A 752 33.84 -12.79 2.29
C PRO A 752 33.42 -14.06 1.54
N GLY A 753 32.29 -14.01 0.83
CA GLY A 753 31.80 -15.14 0.03
C GLY A 753 31.20 -16.29 0.83
N GLU A 754 31.04 -16.18 2.15
CA GLU A 754 30.38 -17.20 2.99
C GLU A 754 28.96 -16.78 3.39
N ILE A 755 28.12 -17.75 3.76
CA ILE A 755 26.79 -17.48 4.32
C ILE A 755 26.98 -16.78 5.66
N VAL A 756 26.25 -15.67 5.88
CA VAL A 756 26.28 -14.97 7.16
C VAL A 756 25.53 -15.79 8.21
N ARG A 757 26.22 -16.17 9.28
CA ARG A 757 25.66 -17.01 10.35
C ARG A 757 25.54 -16.27 11.67
N ASP A 758 24.57 -16.69 12.48
CA ASP A 758 24.44 -16.25 13.87
C ASP A 758 25.36 -17.02 14.82
N THR A 759 25.32 -16.70 16.12
CA THR A 759 26.13 -17.36 17.15
C THR A 759 25.79 -18.82 17.39
N THR A 760 24.64 -19.29 16.87
CA THR A 760 24.21 -20.69 16.93
C THR A 760 24.63 -21.48 15.69
N GLY A 761 25.18 -20.81 14.68
CA GLY A 761 25.57 -21.40 13.40
C GLY A 761 24.47 -21.43 12.35
N ARG A 762 23.28 -20.89 12.62
CA ARG A 762 22.19 -20.78 11.63
C ARG A 762 22.45 -19.65 10.67
N ALA A 763 21.92 -19.72 9.45
CA ALA A 763 21.94 -18.55 8.57
C ALA A 763 21.16 -17.40 9.21
N LYS A 764 21.76 -16.22 9.23
CA LYS A 764 21.14 -15.01 9.79
C LYS A 764 20.01 -14.50 8.90
N PHE A 765 20.12 -14.72 7.59
CA PHE A 765 19.12 -14.39 6.58
C PHE A 765 18.92 -15.65 5.71
N PRO A 766 18.07 -16.58 6.15
CA PRO A 766 17.86 -17.87 5.46
C PRO A 766 17.04 -17.73 4.19
N GLY A 767 17.37 -18.51 3.16
CA GLY A 767 16.68 -18.50 1.87
C GLY A 767 15.41 -19.37 1.83
N THR A 768 14.54 -19.09 0.85
CA THR A 768 13.34 -19.89 0.58
C THR A 768 13.68 -21.24 -0.01
N VAL A 769 14.63 -21.30 -0.95
CA VAL A 769 14.98 -22.52 -1.69
C VAL A 769 15.61 -23.57 -0.77
N GLU A 770 16.54 -23.20 0.11
CA GLU A 770 17.16 -24.14 1.05
C GLU A 770 16.12 -24.77 1.98
N THR A 771 15.18 -23.95 2.45
CA THR A 771 14.08 -24.39 3.33
C THR A 771 13.14 -25.34 2.61
N TRP A 772 12.77 -25.02 1.37
CA TRP A 772 11.94 -25.88 0.52
C TRP A 772 12.62 -27.22 0.24
N MET A 773 13.92 -27.24 -0.06
CA MET A 773 14.67 -28.48 -0.23
C MET A 773 14.66 -29.34 1.04
N ALA A 774 14.84 -28.73 2.22
CA ALA A 774 14.75 -29.44 3.50
C ALA A 774 13.33 -30.01 3.77
N MET A 775 12.27 -29.34 3.29
CA MET A 775 10.90 -29.86 3.33
C MET A 775 10.74 -31.09 2.41
N LEU A 776 11.24 -31.01 1.17
CA LEU A 776 11.18 -32.10 0.21
C LEU A 776 11.90 -33.35 0.73
N ASP A 777 13.08 -33.19 1.34
CA ASP A 777 13.84 -34.28 1.96
C ASP A 777 13.07 -34.97 3.10
N LYS A 778 12.16 -34.25 3.75
CA LYS A 778 11.28 -34.76 4.81
C LYS A 778 9.95 -35.32 4.29
N GLY A 779 9.74 -35.29 2.98
CA GLY A 779 8.54 -35.82 2.33
C GLY A 779 7.38 -34.82 2.22
N HIS A 780 7.57 -33.56 2.62
CA HIS A 780 6.61 -32.49 2.37
C HIS A 780 6.81 -31.96 0.95
N ARG A 781 5.89 -32.28 0.06
CA ARG A 781 5.97 -31.95 -1.37
C ARG A 781 5.07 -30.76 -1.70
N ALA A 782 5.36 -29.59 -1.14
CA ALA A 782 4.74 -28.37 -1.65
C ALA A 782 5.33 -28.02 -3.02
N THR A 783 4.49 -27.64 -3.98
CA THR A 783 4.95 -27.19 -5.30
C THR A 783 5.60 -25.82 -5.19
N GLY A 784 6.83 -25.69 -5.68
CA GLY A 784 7.53 -24.41 -5.74
C GLY A 784 6.92 -23.51 -6.82
N MET A 785 6.67 -22.25 -6.48
CA MET A 785 6.00 -21.27 -7.35
C MET A 785 6.86 -20.02 -7.55
N GLY A 786 6.85 -19.49 -8.76
CA GLY A 786 7.27 -18.13 -9.11
C GLY A 786 6.04 -17.28 -9.43
N VAL A 787 5.95 -16.11 -8.82
CA VAL A 787 4.80 -15.19 -8.94
C VAL A 787 5.24 -13.74 -8.87
N SER A 788 4.45 -12.81 -9.40
CA SER A 788 4.85 -11.40 -9.41
C SER A 788 4.54 -10.64 -8.12
N ASP A 789 3.44 -10.94 -7.42
CA ASP A 789 2.95 -10.11 -6.32
C ASP A 789 2.79 -8.63 -6.74
N THR A 790 2.21 -8.47 -7.94
CA THR A 790 2.12 -7.19 -8.64
C THR A 790 1.02 -6.29 -8.08
N HIS A 791 1.37 -5.03 -7.78
CA HIS A 791 0.41 -4.01 -7.33
C HIS A 791 0.25 -2.87 -8.34
N GLY A 792 1.29 -2.61 -9.13
CA GLY A 792 1.30 -1.67 -10.26
C GLY A 792 1.26 -2.32 -11.66
N LEU A 793 1.42 -1.48 -12.69
CA LEU A 793 1.58 -1.94 -14.08
C LEU A 793 3.04 -1.90 -14.55
N LEU A 794 3.74 -0.78 -14.34
CA LEU A 794 5.12 -0.57 -14.79
C LEU A 794 6.08 -0.59 -13.61
N GLY A 795 7.13 -1.42 -13.69
CA GLY A 795 8.10 -1.63 -12.60
C GLY A 795 7.66 -2.69 -11.58
N GLU A 796 6.48 -3.24 -11.78
CA GLU A 796 5.88 -4.34 -11.03
C GLU A 796 5.02 -5.18 -11.97
N GLU A 797 5.49 -5.49 -13.16
CA GLU A 797 4.71 -6.18 -14.18
C GLU A 797 4.18 -7.56 -13.73
N PRO A 798 2.95 -7.95 -14.13
CA PRO A 798 2.49 -9.32 -13.90
C PRO A 798 3.38 -10.32 -14.64
N GLY A 799 3.64 -11.45 -14.02
CA GLY A 799 4.46 -12.51 -14.59
C GLY A 799 5.94 -12.19 -14.71
N TYR A 800 6.50 -11.15 -14.06
CA TYR A 800 7.95 -10.94 -14.05
C TYR A 800 8.68 -12.19 -13.51
N ALA A 801 8.19 -12.71 -12.39
CA ALA A 801 8.35 -14.11 -12.00
C ALA A 801 7.04 -14.84 -12.31
N ARG A 802 7.13 -16.05 -12.84
CA ARG A 802 5.95 -16.82 -13.25
C ARG A 802 6.17 -18.32 -13.08
N THR A 803 5.10 -19.08 -13.18
CA THR A 803 5.16 -20.54 -13.11
C THR A 803 4.53 -21.13 -14.36
N LEU A 804 5.29 -21.97 -15.09
CA LEU A 804 4.73 -22.79 -16.15
C LEU A 804 4.15 -24.05 -15.53
N VAL A 805 2.87 -24.35 -15.80
CA VAL A 805 2.19 -25.54 -15.30
C VAL A 805 1.83 -26.47 -16.46
N PHE A 806 2.10 -27.77 -16.29
CA PHE A 806 1.73 -28.76 -17.29
C PHE A 806 0.24 -29.08 -17.22
N VAL A 807 -0.50 -28.73 -18.27
CA VAL A 807 -1.96 -28.96 -18.41
C VAL A 807 -2.29 -30.17 -19.27
N GLY A 808 -1.29 -30.78 -19.93
CA GLY A 808 -1.45 -31.93 -20.80
C GLY A 808 -1.06 -31.63 -22.24
N LYS A 809 -0.49 -32.62 -22.92
CA LYS A 809 0.02 -32.48 -24.30
C LYS A 809 -1.04 -31.95 -25.27
N GLY A 810 -0.68 -30.93 -26.05
CA GLY A 810 -1.56 -30.28 -27.04
C GLY A 810 -2.73 -29.47 -26.47
N LYS A 811 -2.79 -29.28 -25.14
CA LYS A 811 -3.81 -28.46 -24.47
C LYS A 811 -3.39 -27.00 -24.29
N ASP A 812 -2.13 -26.65 -24.53
CA ASP A 812 -1.51 -25.31 -24.52
C ASP A 812 -1.96 -24.42 -25.70
N THR A 813 -3.24 -24.52 -26.06
CA THR A 813 -3.88 -23.72 -27.10
C THR A 813 -5.01 -22.89 -26.50
N PRO A 814 -5.38 -21.75 -27.11
CA PRO A 814 -6.56 -20.99 -26.74
C PRO A 814 -7.79 -21.85 -26.45
N GLY A 815 -8.24 -21.88 -25.19
CA GLY A 815 -9.38 -22.68 -24.74
C GLY A 815 -9.16 -24.21 -24.66
N GLY A 816 -7.91 -24.68 -24.79
CA GLY A 816 -7.54 -26.10 -24.81
C GLY A 816 -7.40 -26.77 -23.44
N PHE A 817 -7.34 -25.99 -22.37
CA PHE A 817 -7.20 -26.46 -20.99
C PHE A 817 -8.26 -25.84 -20.08
N THR A 818 -8.47 -26.49 -18.93
CA THR A 818 -9.42 -26.05 -17.90
C THR A 818 -8.70 -25.62 -16.63
N ARG A 819 -9.43 -24.92 -15.76
CA ARG A 819 -8.98 -24.67 -14.38
C ARG A 819 -8.54 -25.95 -13.68
N ASP A 820 -9.32 -27.02 -13.80
CA ASP A 820 -9.02 -28.29 -13.14
C ASP A 820 -7.71 -28.92 -13.66
N ASP A 821 -7.38 -28.75 -14.95
CA ASP A 821 -6.09 -29.19 -15.50
C ASP A 821 -4.92 -28.44 -14.84
N VAL A 822 -5.06 -27.12 -14.61
CA VAL A 822 -4.05 -26.31 -13.91
C VAL A 822 -3.88 -26.76 -12.46
N ILE A 823 -4.99 -26.93 -11.73
CA ILE A 823 -4.96 -27.40 -10.33
C ILE A 823 -4.31 -28.79 -10.24
N THR A 824 -4.65 -29.71 -11.14
CA THR A 824 -4.01 -31.03 -11.21
C THR A 824 -2.51 -30.90 -11.48
N GLY A 825 -2.08 -30.06 -12.41
CA GLY A 825 -0.66 -29.82 -12.68
C GLY A 825 0.12 -29.35 -11.45
N ILE A 826 -0.45 -28.42 -10.67
CA ILE A 826 0.14 -27.95 -9.41
C ILE A 826 0.20 -29.08 -8.37
N ARG A 827 -0.91 -29.79 -8.13
CA ARG A 827 -0.96 -30.89 -7.13
C ARG A 827 -0.08 -32.09 -7.48
N GLU A 828 0.20 -32.30 -8.77
CA GLU A 828 1.12 -33.33 -9.25
C GLU A 828 2.57 -32.85 -9.37
N HIS A 829 2.87 -31.64 -8.89
CA HIS A 829 4.21 -31.02 -8.92
C HIS A 829 4.80 -30.89 -10.34
N ARG A 830 3.94 -30.70 -11.34
CA ARG A 830 4.35 -30.48 -12.74
C ARG A 830 4.39 -28.98 -13.02
N ALA A 831 5.33 -28.32 -12.35
CA ALA A 831 5.53 -26.88 -12.41
C ALA A 831 7.01 -26.55 -12.71
N ILE A 832 7.23 -25.46 -13.44
CA ILE A 832 8.56 -24.86 -13.66
C ILE A 832 8.47 -23.40 -13.20
N THR A 833 9.16 -23.09 -12.11
CA THR A 833 9.33 -21.71 -11.62
C THR A 833 10.37 -21.00 -12.48
N THR A 834 10.02 -19.83 -13.03
CA THR A 834 10.89 -19.03 -13.91
C THR A 834 10.98 -17.58 -13.47
#